data_AF-A0A1F5C5E4-F1
#
_entry.id   AF-A0A1F5C5E4-F1
#
_cell.length_a   1.000
_cell.length_b   1.000
_cell.length_c   1.000
_cell.angle_alpha   90.00
_cell.angle_beta   90.00
_cell.angle_gamma   90.00
#
_symmetry.space_group_name_H-M   'P 1'
#
loop_
_entity.id
_entity.type
_entity.pdbx_description
1 polymer ?
#
loop_
_entity_poly.entity_id
_entity_poly.type
_entity_poly.pdbx_seq_one_letter_code
_entity_poly.pdbx_strand_id
1 'polypeptide(L)'
;MGEIKILIFADDSKDGADLLDACREAGTPLRAQSVEEAVLEARRDPPHVLVVDQSKGDYRLFKDSLSPMTSVLLTGPDEKAARDLISGWPAGFFIDYVPRPEKESDRGRFIHTLKMAAEHARLKQERGKMRDVLSEIREIKGSINSGIVQELEKRVALQVRYLWFQRRKQKIEDILRKIYIANDVSSLLDTVSDIKELVQASGLTFYVLDENETLGKYLKPLVWDDAFLSHPEFSKYIALLDSQDFASQVVRQQEEINIAAVPPDKKLPKRYAEHLRTPLRSILGVPIRHEKEVIGVLEVYNKLHKDGLSRLGFSREDQQVLRGLSEHISLAMTKLNLIQYDALTGILRPDPFFEKVIQKISLQSKRRQETGPYAMVMGDVDWFKHYNDRNGHEAGNKLLRKLAGVLKLSIREDDLLCRYGGEEFLFFLTGVHSLEEACILTERIRKNVEEMYFDNEEFQPRSNLTMSFGVTLLPKKEDFFASLNRYELKKIANEADMALAEAKGKRFTGQKAQGEEEKDQVKNKVCAYQREFFDREKQGAVIRPFRHEFFEEKRTFPRHYISTILLYQENGHFKVTKTLNLSLGGVKMLSESKLPSATPIDFFLVLEDKATHFKGSVIYSRKAGEEPPQYHTGIRFREMAAAERKVLESYIAAVLKREASA
;
A
#
# COMPACT_ATOMS: atom_id res chain seq x y z
N MET A 1 -21.59 -12.82 -82.90
CA MET A 1 -22.87 -12.29 -82.41
C MET A 1 -23.68 -13.47 -81.89
N GLY A 2 -24.26 -13.37 -80.70
CA GLY A 2 -25.10 -14.45 -80.16
C GLY A 2 -26.31 -14.68 -81.06
N GLU A 3 -26.80 -15.91 -81.09
CA GLU A 3 -27.98 -16.30 -81.86
C GLU A 3 -29.22 -15.56 -81.33
N ILE A 4 -29.90 -14.79 -82.19
CA ILE A 4 -31.09 -14.02 -81.79
C ILE A 4 -32.26 -14.99 -81.63
N LYS A 5 -32.64 -15.27 -80.38
CA LYS A 5 -33.84 -16.06 -80.06
C LYS A 5 -35.10 -15.24 -80.30
N ILE A 6 -35.98 -15.73 -81.17
CA ILE A 6 -37.22 -15.07 -81.55
C ILE A 6 -38.37 -16.00 -81.20
N LEU A 7 -39.38 -15.51 -80.50
CA LEU A 7 -40.62 -16.26 -80.28
C LEU A 7 -41.71 -15.61 -81.14
N ILE A 8 -42.39 -16.39 -81.97
CA ILE A 8 -43.45 -15.92 -82.85
C ILE A 8 -44.79 -16.45 -82.36
N PHE A 9 -45.75 -15.55 -82.15
CA PHE A 9 -47.13 -15.89 -81.83
C PHE A 9 -48.07 -15.33 -82.90
N ALA A 10 -48.39 -16.17 -83.89
CA ALA A 10 -49.21 -15.84 -85.06
C ALA A 10 -50.07 -17.06 -85.46
N ASP A 11 -51.21 -16.83 -86.13
CA ASP A 11 -52.15 -17.88 -86.58
C ASP A 11 -51.53 -18.87 -87.58
N ASP A 12 -52.12 -20.07 -87.70
CA ASP A 12 -51.69 -21.13 -88.63
C ASP A 12 -52.13 -20.91 -90.08
N SER A 13 -52.01 -19.66 -90.54
CA SER A 13 -52.24 -19.24 -91.91
C SER A 13 -50.94 -19.20 -92.72
N LYS A 14 -51.06 -19.06 -94.04
CA LYS A 14 -49.94 -18.80 -94.95
C LYS A 14 -49.06 -17.64 -94.47
N ASP A 15 -49.70 -16.62 -93.90
CA ASP A 15 -49.04 -15.43 -93.34
C ASP A 15 -48.10 -15.74 -92.16
N GLY A 16 -48.43 -16.74 -91.34
CA GLY A 16 -47.58 -17.18 -90.24
C GLY A 16 -46.32 -17.92 -90.72
N ALA A 17 -46.39 -18.59 -91.87
CA ALA A 17 -45.23 -19.22 -92.50
C ALA A 17 -44.27 -18.18 -93.11
N ASP A 18 -44.81 -17.13 -93.72
CA ASP A 18 -44.01 -16.02 -94.28
C ASP A 18 -43.29 -15.22 -93.17
N LEU A 19 -43.94 -15.01 -92.02
CA LEU A 19 -43.32 -14.42 -90.83
C LEU A 19 -42.20 -15.28 -90.25
N LEU A 20 -42.40 -16.61 -90.20
CA LEU A 20 -41.37 -17.56 -89.75
C LEU A 20 -40.14 -17.48 -90.66
N ASP A 21 -40.34 -17.43 -91.97
CA ASP A 21 -39.26 -17.34 -92.96
C ASP A 21 -38.47 -16.02 -92.83
N ALA A 22 -39.18 -14.89 -92.69
CA ALA A 22 -38.54 -13.59 -92.46
C ALA A 22 -37.76 -13.54 -91.13
N CYS A 23 -38.26 -14.19 -90.07
CA CYS A 23 -37.55 -14.24 -88.79
C CYS A 23 -36.31 -15.16 -88.83
N ARG A 24 -36.29 -16.21 -89.65
CA ARG A 24 -35.12 -17.10 -89.83
C ARG A 24 -33.89 -16.36 -90.37
N GLU A 25 -34.09 -15.32 -91.16
CA GLU A 25 -32.99 -14.46 -91.64
C GLU A 25 -32.35 -13.62 -90.53
N ALA A 26 -33.06 -13.40 -89.43
CA ALA A 26 -32.61 -12.58 -88.33
C ALA A 26 -32.14 -13.39 -87.12
N GLY A 27 -32.62 -14.62 -86.94
CA GLY A 27 -32.27 -15.45 -85.79
C GLY A 27 -32.91 -16.84 -85.80
N THR A 28 -33.07 -17.42 -84.62
CA THR A 28 -33.74 -18.71 -84.41
C THR A 28 -35.19 -18.48 -83.96
N PRO A 29 -36.17 -18.52 -84.87
CA PRO A 29 -37.56 -18.43 -84.51
C PRO A 29 -38.09 -19.74 -83.95
N LEU A 30 -38.73 -19.65 -82.79
CA LEU A 30 -39.63 -20.66 -82.26
C LEU A 30 -41.06 -20.15 -82.46
N ARG A 31 -41.95 -20.98 -82.99
CA ARG A 31 -43.35 -20.61 -83.21
C ARG A 31 -44.20 -21.27 -82.13
N ALA A 32 -45.05 -20.47 -81.49
CA ALA A 32 -46.08 -20.96 -80.58
C ALA A 32 -47.44 -20.92 -81.25
N GLN A 33 -48.22 -21.99 -81.10
CA GLN A 33 -49.56 -22.15 -81.68
C GLN A 33 -50.67 -21.71 -80.70
N SER A 34 -50.41 -21.74 -79.39
CA SER A 34 -51.32 -21.22 -78.36
C SER A 34 -50.67 -20.19 -77.43
N VAL A 35 -51.49 -19.45 -76.69
CA VAL A 35 -51.00 -18.48 -75.68
C VAL A 35 -50.23 -19.23 -74.58
N GLU A 36 -50.73 -20.39 -74.17
CA GLU A 36 -50.09 -21.23 -73.15
C GLU A 36 -48.72 -21.72 -73.60
N GLU A 37 -48.58 -22.11 -74.87
CA GLU A 37 -47.30 -22.51 -75.47
C GLU A 37 -46.33 -21.32 -75.56
N ALA A 38 -46.80 -20.15 -76.00
CA ALA A 38 -45.97 -18.94 -76.06
C ALA A 38 -45.47 -18.54 -74.66
N VAL A 39 -46.33 -18.63 -73.65
CA VAL A 39 -46.00 -18.37 -72.25
C VAL A 39 -45.00 -19.38 -71.69
N LEU A 40 -45.22 -20.68 -71.97
CA LEU A 40 -44.35 -21.74 -71.47
C LEU A 40 -42.95 -21.62 -72.05
N GLU A 41 -42.84 -21.40 -73.36
CA GLU A 41 -41.54 -21.26 -74.03
C GLU A 41 -40.83 -19.97 -73.63
N ALA A 42 -41.55 -18.85 -73.47
CA ALA A 42 -40.97 -17.60 -72.96
C ALA A 42 -40.41 -17.72 -71.54
N ARG A 43 -40.96 -18.61 -70.70
CA ARG A 43 -40.42 -18.89 -69.35
C ARG A 43 -39.25 -19.86 -69.38
N ARG A 44 -39.30 -20.87 -70.25
CA ARG A 44 -38.28 -21.90 -70.37
C ARG A 44 -36.97 -21.32 -70.90
N ASP A 45 -37.05 -20.52 -71.95
CA ASP A 45 -35.90 -19.87 -72.56
C ASP A 45 -36.31 -18.46 -73.06
N PRO A 46 -36.07 -17.41 -72.26
CA PRO A 46 -36.57 -16.07 -72.56
C PRO A 46 -36.11 -15.58 -73.94
N PRO A 47 -37.04 -15.26 -74.87
CA PRO A 47 -36.68 -14.76 -76.18
C PRO A 47 -36.14 -13.33 -76.07
N HIS A 48 -35.26 -12.97 -77.00
CA HIS A 48 -34.82 -11.58 -77.14
C HIS A 48 -35.94 -10.73 -77.73
N VAL A 49 -36.69 -11.30 -78.68
CA VAL A 49 -37.81 -10.64 -79.35
C VAL A 49 -39.01 -11.57 -79.38
N LEU A 50 -40.16 -11.07 -78.95
CA LEU A 50 -41.47 -11.70 -79.13
C LEU A 50 -42.19 -10.99 -80.28
N VAL A 51 -42.43 -11.67 -81.39
CA VAL A 51 -43.22 -11.18 -82.52
C VAL A 51 -44.65 -11.68 -82.35
N VAL A 52 -45.62 -10.78 -82.20
CA VAL A 52 -47.03 -11.13 -81.96
C VAL A 52 -47.91 -10.51 -83.03
N ASP A 53 -48.84 -11.30 -83.56
CA ASP A 53 -49.87 -10.74 -84.43
C ASP A 53 -50.77 -9.76 -83.66
N GLN A 54 -51.12 -8.62 -84.28
CA GLN A 54 -51.92 -7.57 -83.64
C GLN A 54 -53.23 -8.09 -83.03
N SER A 55 -53.85 -9.13 -83.61
CA SER A 55 -55.07 -9.75 -83.08
C SER A 55 -54.89 -10.39 -81.70
N LYS A 56 -53.65 -10.68 -81.31
CA LYS A 56 -53.27 -11.34 -80.05
C LYS A 56 -52.32 -10.50 -79.20
N GLY A 57 -52.16 -9.22 -79.50
CA GLY A 57 -51.21 -8.30 -78.87
C GLY A 57 -51.58 -7.74 -77.49
N ASP A 58 -52.65 -8.23 -76.85
CA ASP A 58 -53.07 -7.75 -75.51
C ASP A 58 -52.08 -8.20 -74.42
N TYR A 59 -51.49 -7.23 -73.72
CA TYR A 59 -50.57 -7.45 -72.59
C TYR A 59 -51.14 -8.38 -71.52
N ARG A 60 -52.47 -8.40 -71.30
CA ARG A 60 -53.12 -9.23 -70.27
C ARG A 60 -52.83 -10.72 -70.46
N LEU A 61 -52.59 -11.16 -71.71
CA LEU A 61 -52.22 -12.54 -72.03
C LEU A 61 -50.81 -12.91 -71.55
N PHE A 62 -49.94 -11.92 -71.33
CA PHE A 62 -48.51 -12.09 -71.05
C PHE A 62 -48.05 -11.57 -69.68
N LYS A 63 -48.96 -10.93 -68.92
CA LYS A 63 -48.68 -10.14 -67.71
C LYS A 63 -47.79 -10.82 -66.67
N ASP A 64 -47.96 -12.13 -66.46
CA ASP A 64 -47.24 -12.88 -65.41
C ASP A 64 -46.09 -13.73 -65.95
N SER A 65 -45.76 -13.62 -67.23
CA SER A 65 -44.90 -14.59 -67.92
C SER A 65 -43.82 -13.96 -68.78
N LEU A 66 -44.01 -12.73 -69.27
CA LEU A 66 -43.01 -12.05 -70.08
C LEU A 66 -42.12 -11.15 -69.24
N SER A 67 -40.81 -11.30 -69.40
CA SER A 67 -39.84 -10.42 -68.74
C SER A 67 -39.79 -9.05 -69.42
N PRO A 68 -39.69 -7.93 -68.68
CA PRO A 68 -39.41 -6.61 -69.25
C PRO A 68 -38.09 -6.54 -70.04
N MET A 69 -37.26 -7.58 -69.99
CA MET A 69 -36.03 -7.71 -70.77
C MET A 69 -36.29 -8.17 -72.21
N THR A 70 -37.46 -8.76 -72.50
CA THR A 70 -37.87 -9.15 -73.85
C THR A 70 -38.46 -7.95 -74.60
N SER A 71 -37.99 -7.73 -75.82
CA SER A 71 -38.59 -6.74 -76.73
C SER A 71 -39.79 -7.35 -77.45
N VAL A 72 -40.85 -6.57 -77.69
CA VAL A 72 -42.08 -7.05 -78.31
C VAL A 72 -42.29 -6.33 -79.64
N LEU A 73 -42.60 -7.08 -80.69
CA LEU A 73 -42.95 -6.52 -82.00
C LEU A 73 -44.35 -6.96 -82.39
N LEU A 74 -45.24 -5.99 -82.52
CA LEU A 74 -46.59 -6.23 -83.04
C LEU A 74 -46.57 -6.17 -84.56
N THR A 75 -47.15 -7.18 -85.21
CA THR A 75 -47.27 -7.25 -86.67
C THR A 75 -48.71 -7.44 -87.10
N GLY A 76 -49.14 -6.75 -88.16
CA GLY A 76 -50.49 -6.88 -88.69
C GLY A 76 -50.85 -5.75 -89.66
N PRO A 77 -52.04 -5.78 -90.27
CA PRO A 77 -52.43 -4.83 -91.31
C PRO A 77 -52.88 -3.44 -90.80
N ASP A 78 -53.17 -3.27 -89.50
CA ASP A 78 -53.76 -2.03 -88.96
C ASP A 78 -52.83 -1.34 -87.95
N GLU A 79 -52.09 -0.35 -88.42
CA GLU A 79 -51.18 0.46 -87.60
C GLU A 79 -51.92 1.20 -86.47
N LYS A 80 -53.16 1.64 -86.70
CA LYS A 80 -53.91 2.41 -85.69
C LYS A 80 -54.33 1.49 -84.54
N ALA A 81 -54.85 0.31 -84.86
CA ALA A 81 -55.19 -0.70 -83.85
C ALA A 81 -53.93 -1.18 -83.08
N ALA A 82 -52.80 -1.34 -83.75
CA ALA A 82 -51.55 -1.71 -83.10
C ALA A 82 -51.05 -0.63 -82.13
N ARG A 83 -51.18 0.67 -82.48
CA ARG A 83 -50.83 1.79 -81.57
C ARG A 83 -51.70 1.83 -80.32
N ASP A 84 -53.00 1.57 -80.45
CA ASP A 84 -53.91 1.49 -79.31
C ASP A 84 -53.50 0.34 -78.38
N LEU A 85 -53.12 -0.83 -78.93
CA LEU A 85 -52.60 -1.96 -78.15
C LEU A 85 -51.28 -1.61 -77.44
N ILE A 86 -50.34 -0.95 -78.12
CA ILE A 86 -49.06 -0.50 -77.54
C ILE A 86 -49.29 0.36 -76.30
N SER A 87 -50.28 1.26 -76.32
CA SER A 87 -50.60 2.12 -75.18
C SER A 87 -51.02 1.35 -73.92
N GLY A 88 -51.51 0.11 -74.08
CA GLY A 88 -51.89 -0.79 -72.99
C GLY A 88 -50.71 -1.53 -72.34
N TRP A 89 -49.50 -1.47 -72.90
CA TRP A 89 -48.32 -2.13 -72.35
C TRP A 89 -47.61 -1.28 -71.28
N PRO A 90 -47.03 -1.90 -70.23
CA PRO A 90 -46.28 -1.15 -69.22
C PRO A 90 -45.06 -0.44 -69.81
N ALA A 91 -44.77 0.77 -69.33
CA ALA A 91 -43.64 1.60 -69.78
C ALA A 91 -42.24 0.96 -69.65
N GLY A 92 -42.14 -0.19 -68.95
CA GLY A 92 -40.92 -0.96 -68.81
C GLY A 92 -40.58 -1.87 -69.99
N PHE A 93 -41.50 -2.10 -70.94
CA PHE A 93 -41.27 -2.93 -72.12
C PHE A 93 -40.85 -2.09 -73.33
N PHE A 94 -39.97 -2.64 -74.17
CA PHE A 94 -39.78 -2.10 -75.52
C PHE A 94 -40.80 -2.79 -76.42
N ILE A 95 -41.75 -2.02 -76.95
CA ILE A 95 -42.76 -2.51 -77.87
C ILE A 95 -42.83 -1.59 -79.08
N ASP A 96 -42.87 -2.17 -80.28
CA ASP A 96 -42.98 -1.42 -81.53
C ASP A 96 -43.91 -2.14 -82.51
N TYR A 97 -44.45 -1.41 -83.47
CA TYR A 97 -45.27 -1.97 -84.54
C TYR A 97 -44.46 -2.04 -85.83
N VAL A 98 -44.57 -3.17 -86.52
CA VAL A 98 -43.98 -3.35 -87.84
C VAL A 98 -45.01 -3.97 -88.77
N PRO A 99 -45.27 -3.37 -89.95
CA PRO A 99 -46.23 -3.94 -90.88
C PRO A 99 -45.75 -5.32 -91.35
N ARG A 100 -46.71 -6.20 -91.64
CA ARG A 100 -46.44 -7.56 -92.09
C ARG A 100 -45.64 -7.52 -93.40
N PRO A 101 -44.58 -8.34 -93.57
CA PRO A 101 -43.75 -8.31 -94.77
C PRO A 101 -44.44 -9.02 -95.95
N GLU A 102 -45.42 -8.35 -96.58
CA GLU A 102 -46.16 -8.89 -97.74
C GLU A 102 -45.42 -8.68 -99.08
N LYS A 103 -44.50 -7.71 -99.14
CA LYS A 103 -43.66 -7.41 -100.31
C LYS A 103 -42.19 -7.48 -99.94
N GLU A 104 -41.34 -7.77 -100.93
CA GLU A 104 -39.89 -7.85 -100.76
C GLU A 104 -39.28 -6.52 -100.26
N SER A 105 -39.90 -5.38 -100.59
CA SER A 105 -39.53 -4.06 -100.08
C SER A 105 -39.76 -3.88 -98.57
N ASP A 106 -40.74 -4.58 -98.00
CA ASP A 106 -41.15 -4.46 -96.60
C ASP A 106 -40.40 -5.46 -95.69
N ARG A 107 -39.93 -6.57 -96.28
CA ARG A 107 -39.11 -7.60 -95.62
C ARG A 107 -37.82 -7.02 -95.04
N GLY A 108 -37.14 -6.14 -95.77
CA GLY A 108 -35.92 -5.46 -95.30
C GLY A 108 -36.16 -4.57 -94.08
N ARG A 109 -37.28 -3.83 -94.05
CA ARG A 109 -37.67 -2.99 -92.91
C ARG A 109 -38.03 -3.86 -91.70
N PHE A 110 -38.77 -4.94 -91.90
CA PHE A 110 -39.13 -5.89 -90.85
C PHE A 110 -37.90 -6.49 -90.15
N ILE A 111 -36.95 -7.00 -90.93
CA ILE A 111 -35.71 -7.58 -90.42
C ILE A 111 -34.87 -6.55 -89.67
N HIS A 112 -34.81 -5.31 -90.17
CA HIS A 112 -34.08 -4.23 -89.50
C HIS A 112 -34.67 -3.91 -88.11
N THR A 113 -35.99 -3.72 -88.03
CA THR A 113 -36.68 -3.46 -86.76
C THR A 113 -36.53 -4.63 -85.79
N LEU A 114 -36.58 -5.87 -86.28
CA LEU A 114 -36.35 -7.07 -85.47
C LEU A 114 -34.95 -7.09 -84.86
N LYS A 115 -33.91 -6.81 -85.66
CA LYS A 115 -32.53 -6.75 -85.17
C LYS A 115 -32.33 -5.63 -84.15
N MET A 116 -32.97 -4.47 -84.35
CA MET A 116 -32.95 -3.37 -83.38
C MET A 116 -33.61 -3.75 -82.06
N ALA A 117 -34.77 -4.40 -82.11
CA ALA A 117 -35.47 -4.90 -80.92
C ALA A 117 -34.63 -5.93 -80.15
N ALA A 118 -33.95 -6.83 -80.88
CA ALA A 118 -33.07 -7.83 -80.29
C ALA A 118 -31.83 -7.22 -79.61
N GLU A 119 -31.17 -6.26 -80.26
CA GLU A 119 -30.03 -5.53 -79.68
C GLU A 119 -30.45 -4.73 -78.44
N HIS A 120 -31.63 -4.11 -78.46
CA HIS A 120 -32.17 -3.43 -77.27
C HIS A 120 -32.36 -4.39 -76.09
N ALA A 121 -32.97 -5.56 -76.31
CA ALA A 121 -33.15 -6.58 -75.28
C ALA A 121 -31.81 -7.05 -74.70
N ARG A 122 -30.82 -7.28 -75.56
CA ARG A 122 -29.47 -7.71 -75.18
C ARG A 122 -28.75 -6.66 -74.33
N LEU A 123 -28.76 -5.39 -74.74
CA LEU A 123 -28.16 -4.29 -73.99
C LEU A 123 -28.79 -4.12 -72.60
N LYS A 124 -30.11 -4.33 -72.51
CA LYS A 124 -30.84 -4.27 -71.23
C LYS A 124 -30.45 -5.41 -70.29
N GLN A 125 -30.25 -6.61 -70.83
CA GLN A 125 -29.77 -7.78 -70.08
C GLN A 125 -28.32 -7.61 -69.58
N GLU A 126 -27.42 -7.07 -70.41
CA GLU A 126 -26.03 -6.76 -70.03
C GLU A 126 -25.96 -5.69 -68.92
N ARG A 127 -26.82 -4.66 -69.02
CA ARG A 127 -26.94 -3.62 -67.97
C ARG A 127 -27.49 -4.17 -66.65
N GLY A 128 -28.40 -5.15 -66.70
CA GLY A 128 -28.87 -5.89 -65.52
C GLY A 128 -27.71 -6.62 -64.83
N LYS A 129 -26.97 -7.44 -65.58
CA LYS A 129 -25.80 -8.18 -65.05
C LYS A 129 -24.75 -7.27 -64.42
N MET A 130 -24.49 -6.10 -65.04
CA MET A 130 -23.55 -5.12 -64.47
C MET A 130 -24.02 -4.56 -63.12
N ARG A 131 -25.33 -4.36 -62.95
CA ARG A 131 -25.89 -3.91 -61.66
C ARG A 131 -25.74 -4.96 -60.57
N ASP A 132 -25.97 -6.23 -60.89
CA ASP A 132 -25.86 -7.34 -59.95
C ASP A 132 -24.41 -7.50 -59.46
N VAL A 133 -23.43 -7.43 -60.38
CA VAL A 133 -21.99 -7.43 -60.05
C VAL A 133 -21.63 -6.24 -59.14
N LEU A 134 -22.18 -5.04 -59.40
CA LEU A 134 -21.94 -3.86 -58.55
C LEU A 134 -22.61 -3.95 -57.17
N SER A 135 -23.70 -4.71 -57.01
CA SER A 135 -24.24 -5.02 -55.68
C SER A 135 -23.37 -6.03 -54.94
N GLU A 136 -22.93 -7.12 -55.60
CA GLU A 136 -22.04 -8.11 -54.98
C GLU A 136 -20.72 -7.48 -54.53
N ILE A 137 -20.10 -6.63 -55.36
CA ILE A 137 -18.89 -5.89 -54.98
C ILE A 137 -19.13 -5.00 -53.74
N ARG A 138 -20.31 -4.38 -53.64
CA ARG A 138 -20.67 -3.56 -52.47
C ARG A 138 -20.86 -4.39 -51.21
N GLU A 139 -21.50 -5.56 -51.31
CA GLU A 139 -21.66 -6.50 -50.19
C GLU A 139 -20.32 -7.07 -49.72
N ILE A 140 -19.45 -7.47 -50.66
CA ILE A 140 -18.08 -7.92 -50.37
C ILE A 140 -17.29 -6.81 -49.70
N LYS A 141 -17.34 -5.57 -50.22
CA LYS A 141 -16.66 -4.41 -49.62
C LYS A 141 -17.19 -4.11 -48.21
N GLY A 142 -18.50 -4.21 -47.98
CA GLY A 142 -19.12 -4.06 -46.67
C GLY A 142 -18.63 -5.11 -45.66
N SER A 143 -18.57 -6.37 -46.10
CA SER A 143 -18.12 -7.51 -45.28
C SER A 143 -16.63 -7.45 -44.96
N ILE A 144 -15.79 -7.02 -45.92
CA ILE A 144 -14.36 -6.78 -45.70
C ILE A 144 -14.17 -5.63 -44.71
N ASN A 145 -14.89 -4.51 -44.87
CA ASN A 145 -14.77 -3.37 -43.97
C ASN A 145 -15.19 -3.73 -42.53
N SER A 146 -16.30 -4.45 -42.34
CA SER A 146 -16.71 -4.87 -41.00
C SER A 146 -15.72 -5.86 -40.36
N GLY A 147 -15.19 -6.80 -41.15
CA GLY A 147 -14.14 -7.72 -40.72
C GLY A 147 -12.85 -7.00 -40.32
N ILE A 148 -12.40 -6.02 -41.12
CA ILE A 148 -11.22 -5.20 -40.81
C ILE A 148 -11.44 -4.39 -39.54
N VAL A 149 -12.62 -3.77 -39.35
CA VAL A 149 -12.94 -3.00 -38.14
C VAL A 149 -12.90 -3.89 -36.90
N GLN A 150 -13.53 -5.07 -36.92
CA GLN A 150 -13.49 -6.02 -35.80
C GLN A 150 -12.06 -6.48 -35.49
N GLU A 151 -11.24 -6.73 -36.52
CA GLU A 151 -9.84 -7.14 -36.34
C GLU A 151 -8.99 -5.99 -35.77
N LEU A 152 -9.22 -4.76 -36.22
CA LEU A 152 -8.59 -3.56 -35.65
C LEU A 152 -9.01 -3.35 -34.19
N GLU A 153 -10.29 -3.50 -33.85
CA GLU A 153 -10.78 -3.43 -32.47
C GLU A 153 -10.10 -4.47 -31.57
N LYS A 154 -9.97 -5.73 -32.04
CA LYS A 154 -9.22 -6.78 -31.34
C LYS A 154 -7.75 -6.40 -31.15
N ARG A 155 -7.08 -5.92 -32.19
CA ARG A 155 -5.67 -5.48 -32.10
C ARG A 155 -5.48 -4.30 -31.15
N VAL A 156 -6.37 -3.30 -31.19
CA VAL A 156 -6.35 -2.16 -30.27
C VAL A 156 -6.57 -2.65 -28.84
N ALA A 157 -7.55 -3.54 -28.60
CA ALA A 157 -7.79 -4.11 -27.28
C ALA A 157 -6.58 -4.89 -26.75
N LEU A 158 -5.91 -5.68 -27.60
CA LEU A 158 -4.66 -6.37 -27.26
C LEU A 158 -3.52 -5.39 -26.96
N GLN A 159 -3.37 -4.34 -27.77
CA GLN A 159 -2.33 -3.33 -27.57
C GLN A 159 -2.55 -2.55 -26.27
N VAL A 160 -3.79 -2.17 -25.96
CA VAL A 160 -4.16 -1.53 -24.69
C VAL A 160 -3.86 -2.46 -23.52
N ARG A 161 -4.22 -3.75 -23.64
CA ARG A 161 -3.92 -4.76 -22.61
C ARG A 161 -2.42 -4.94 -22.41
N TYR A 162 -1.64 -4.95 -23.48
CA TYR A 162 -0.17 -5.03 -23.44
C TYR A 162 0.45 -3.81 -22.75
N LEU A 163 0.04 -2.59 -23.13
CA LEU A 163 0.54 -1.36 -22.51
C LEU A 163 0.18 -1.31 -21.01
N TRP A 164 -1.03 -1.75 -20.64
CA TRP A 164 -1.43 -1.86 -19.26
C TRP A 164 -0.56 -2.87 -18.48
N PHE A 165 -0.30 -4.04 -19.07
CA PHE A 165 0.60 -5.04 -18.50
C PHE A 165 2.02 -4.49 -18.31
N GLN A 166 2.58 -3.77 -19.29
CA GLN A 166 3.89 -3.13 -19.18
C GLN A 166 3.94 -2.10 -18.05
N ARG A 167 2.95 -1.21 -17.96
CA ARG A 167 2.87 -0.24 -16.84
C ARG A 167 2.77 -0.93 -15.49
N ARG A 168 1.98 -2.01 -15.41
CA ARG A 168 1.81 -2.79 -14.19
C ARG A 168 3.12 -3.48 -13.79
N LYS A 169 3.82 -4.05 -14.76
CA LYS A 169 5.15 -4.65 -14.57
C LYS A 169 6.17 -3.62 -14.08
N GLN A 170 6.23 -2.44 -14.69
CA GLN A 170 7.13 -1.37 -14.27
C GLN A 170 6.87 -0.95 -12.81
N LYS A 171 5.60 -0.77 -12.44
CA LYS A 171 5.23 -0.45 -11.05
C LYS A 171 5.66 -1.54 -10.07
N ILE A 172 5.53 -2.82 -10.44
CA ILE A 172 6.02 -3.92 -9.61
C ILE A 172 7.54 -3.80 -9.45
N GLU A 173 8.29 -3.60 -10.52
CA GLU A 173 9.75 -3.45 -10.46
C GLU A 173 10.19 -2.26 -9.59
N ASP A 174 9.48 -1.14 -9.66
CA ASP A 174 9.73 0.04 -8.83
C ASP A 174 9.47 -0.24 -7.34
N ILE A 175 8.38 -0.92 -7.01
CA ILE A 175 8.07 -1.36 -5.63
C ILE A 175 9.16 -2.30 -5.13
N LEU A 176 9.53 -3.30 -5.91
CA LEU A 176 10.59 -4.24 -5.54
C LEU A 176 11.91 -3.51 -5.27
N ARG A 177 12.29 -2.56 -6.12
CA ARG A 177 13.47 -1.73 -5.90
C ARG A 177 13.41 -0.99 -4.56
N LYS A 178 12.27 -0.39 -4.21
CA LYS A 178 12.07 0.29 -2.90
C LYS A 178 12.22 -0.69 -1.74
N ILE A 179 11.61 -1.88 -1.83
CA ILE A 179 11.73 -2.94 -0.82
C ILE A 179 13.19 -3.34 -0.61
N TYR A 180 13.97 -3.54 -1.69
CA TYR A 180 15.38 -3.95 -1.58
C TYR A 180 16.29 -2.86 -1.00
N ILE A 181 16.02 -1.59 -1.30
CA ILE A 181 16.80 -0.43 -0.81
C ILE A 181 16.46 -0.11 0.65
N ALA A 182 15.27 -0.47 1.14
CA ALA A 182 14.84 -0.17 2.50
C ALA A 182 15.87 -0.66 3.55
N ASN A 183 16.31 0.28 4.40
CA ASN A 183 17.26 0.05 5.49
C ASN A 183 16.65 0.31 6.88
N ASP A 184 15.41 0.80 6.92
CA ASP A 184 14.59 0.93 8.13
C ASP A 184 13.12 0.62 7.79
N VAL A 185 12.28 0.56 8.84
CA VAL A 185 10.86 0.26 8.71
C VAL A 185 10.11 1.36 7.96
N SER A 186 10.48 2.62 8.18
CA SER A 186 9.82 3.74 7.50
C SER A 186 9.94 3.60 5.98
N SER A 187 11.15 3.30 5.52
CA SER A 187 11.48 3.07 4.11
C SER A 187 10.72 1.88 3.51
N LEU A 188 10.49 0.82 4.30
CA LEU A 188 9.67 -0.31 3.87
C LEU A 188 8.20 0.11 3.76
N LEU A 189 7.70 0.89 4.71
CA LEU A 189 6.31 1.32 4.74
C LEU A 189 5.99 2.38 3.67
N ASP A 190 6.98 3.08 3.12
CA ASP A 190 6.80 3.95 1.93
C ASP A 190 6.26 3.18 0.72
N THR A 191 6.44 1.86 0.68
CA THR A 191 5.91 0.99 -0.39
C THR A 191 4.40 0.80 -0.31
N VAL A 192 3.77 1.08 0.84
CA VAL A 192 2.33 0.85 1.06
C VAL A 192 1.47 1.60 0.04
N SER A 193 1.79 2.87 -0.20
CA SER A 193 1.02 3.69 -1.15
C SER A 193 1.09 3.13 -2.58
N ASP A 194 2.26 2.66 -2.99
CA ASP A 194 2.47 2.10 -4.33
C ASP A 194 1.75 0.76 -4.49
N ILE A 195 1.81 -0.12 -3.46
CA ILE A 195 1.12 -1.41 -3.47
C ILE A 195 -0.39 -1.18 -3.57
N LYS A 196 -0.93 -0.27 -2.76
CA LYS A 196 -2.34 0.11 -2.80
C LYS A 196 -2.77 0.58 -4.19
N GLU A 197 -1.98 1.45 -4.82
CA GLU A 197 -2.26 1.95 -6.17
C GLU A 197 -2.16 0.84 -7.23
N LEU A 198 -1.18 -0.06 -7.10
CA LEU A 198 -0.96 -1.19 -8.01
C LEU A 198 -2.11 -2.19 -8.01
N VAL A 199 -2.66 -2.52 -6.83
CA VAL A 199 -3.84 -3.39 -6.71
C VAL A 199 -5.16 -2.62 -6.74
N GLN A 200 -5.11 -1.29 -6.88
CA GLN A 200 -6.29 -0.41 -6.88
C GLN A 200 -7.19 -0.65 -5.66
N ALA A 201 -6.62 -0.67 -4.46
CA ALA A 201 -7.35 -0.81 -3.20
C ALA A 201 -7.68 0.56 -2.61
N SER A 202 -8.72 0.65 -1.77
CA SER A 202 -9.01 1.88 -1.02
C SER A 202 -8.09 2.06 0.18
N GLY A 203 -7.58 0.96 0.72
CA GLY A 203 -6.71 0.94 1.89
C GLY A 203 -5.91 -0.35 2.00
N LEU A 204 -4.82 -0.29 2.74
CA LEU A 204 -3.91 -1.40 2.98
C LEU A 204 -3.47 -1.42 4.45
N THR A 205 -3.35 -2.63 4.98
CA THR A 205 -2.86 -2.89 6.34
C THR A 205 -1.76 -3.92 6.31
N PHE A 206 -0.71 -3.63 7.07
CA PHE A 206 0.46 -4.49 7.21
C PHE A 206 0.53 -5.00 8.64
N TYR A 207 0.47 -6.31 8.82
CA TYR A 207 0.55 -6.93 10.14
C TYR A 207 1.85 -7.69 10.33
N VAL A 208 2.36 -7.62 11.56
CA VAL A 208 3.40 -8.50 12.07
C VAL A 208 2.77 -9.43 13.11
N LEU A 209 3.07 -10.72 13.02
CA LEU A 209 2.68 -11.67 14.06
C LEU A 209 3.53 -11.41 15.30
N ASP A 210 2.85 -11.25 16.42
CA ASP A 210 3.43 -10.98 17.73
C ASP A 210 2.74 -11.87 18.78
N GLU A 211 3.37 -12.02 19.93
CA GLU A 211 2.86 -12.87 21.00
C GLU A 211 3.09 -12.22 22.37
N ASN A 212 2.04 -12.20 23.20
CA ASN A 212 2.16 -11.83 24.61
C ASN A 212 1.27 -12.72 25.48
N GLU A 213 1.43 -12.66 26.80
CA GLU A 213 0.70 -13.56 27.71
C GLU A 213 -0.77 -13.18 27.88
N THR A 214 -1.11 -11.89 27.75
CA THR A 214 -2.47 -11.40 28.00
C THR A 214 -3.42 -11.67 26.84
N LEU A 215 -2.89 -11.59 25.62
CA LEU A 215 -3.65 -11.69 24.37
C LEU A 215 -3.32 -12.96 23.58
N GLY A 216 -2.31 -13.72 24.00
CA GLY A 216 -1.77 -14.85 23.24
C GLY A 216 -1.06 -14.38 21.97
N LYS A 217 -1.17 -15.16 20.89
CA LYS A 217 -0.71 -14.74 19.56
C LYS A 217 -1.69 -13.75 18.94
N TYR A 218 -1.17 -12.65 18.41
CA TYR A 218 -1.97 -11.62 17.77
C TYR A 218 -1.24 -10.98 16.60
N LEU A 219 -1.99 -10.39 15.70
CA LEU A 219 -1.48 -9.59 14.60
C LEU A 219 -1.42 -8.13 15.02
N LYS A 220 -0.20 -7.60 15.09
CA LYS A 220 0.08 -6.19 15.37
C LYS A 220 0.17 -5.41 14.06
N PRO A 221 -0.73 -4.46 13.80
CA PRO A 221 -0.65 -3.63 12.60
C PRO A 221 0.51 -2.63 12.70
N LEU A 222 1.39 -2.60 11.70
CA LEU A 222 2.37 -1.51 11.50
C LEU A 222 1.74 -0.31 10.77
N VAL A 223 0.81 -0.60 9.86
CA VAL A 223 0.01 0.38 9.11
C VAL A 223 -1.41 -0.12 9.13
N TRP A 224 -2.37 0.77 9.37
CA TRP A 224 -3.80 0.48 9.34
C TRP A 224 -4.51 1.44 8.41
N ASP A 225 -5.16 0.92 7.37
CA ASP A 225 -5.93 1.71 6.40
C ASP A 225 -5.14 2.93 5.89
N ASP A 226 -3.90 2.66 5.48
CA ASP A 226 -2.88 3.62 5.01
C ASP A 226 -2.36 4.61 6.07
N ALA A 227 -2.82 4.53 7.32
CA ALA A 227 -2.33 5.37 8.41
C ALA A 227 -1.27 4.64 9.24
N PHE A 228 -0.18 5.34 9.54
CA PHE A 228 0.80 4.88 10.52
C PHE A 228 0.18 4.91 11.92
N LEU A 229 0.22 3.77 12.61
CA LEU A 229 -0.31 3.67 13.96
C LEU A 229 0.78 4.01 14.98
N SER A 230 0.44 4.91 15.88
CA SER A 230 1.19 5.14 17.10
C SER A 230 0.76 4.24 18.26
N HIS A 231 1.66 4.10 19.23
CA HIS A 231 1.58 3.09 20.30
C HIS A 231 0.31 3.09 21.19
N PRO A 232 -0.41 4.19 21.46
CA PRO A 232 -1.60 4.10 22.32
C PRO A 232 -2.84 3.50 21.66
N GLU A 233 -2.89 3.42 20.32
CA GLU A 233 -4.11 3.04 19.61
C GLU A 233 -4.07 1.66 18.96
N PHE A 234 -2.90 1.01 18.81
CA PHE A 234 -2.83 -0.28 18.10
C PHE A 234 -3.70 -1.37 18.73
N SER A 235 -3.96 -1.31 20.05
CA SER A 235 -4.87 -2.22 20.76
C SER A 235 -6.31 -2.22 20.23
N LYS A 236 -6.74 -1.13 19.57
CA LYS A 236 -8.04 -1.05 18.88
C LYS A 236 -8.05 -1.79 17.54
N TYR A 237 -6.87 -2.07 17.00
CA TYR A 237 -6.63 -2.56 15.63
C TYR A 237 -5.98 -3.94 15.58
N ILE A 238 -5.53 -4.49 16.72
CA ILE A 238 -4.98 -5.85 16.77
C ILE A 238 -6.00 -6.88 16.32
N ALA A 239 -5.51 -7.96 15.69
CA ALA A 239 -6.30 -9.14 15.41
C ALA A 239 -5.83 -10.27 16.33
N LEU A 240 -6.66 -10.72 17.27
CA LEU A 240 -6.33 -11.89 18.08
C LEU A 240 -6.39 -13.15 17.22
N LEU A 241 -5.41 -14.03 17.33
CA LEU A 241 -5.32 -15.19 16.44
C LEU A 241 -6.52 -16.14 16.59
N ASP A 242 -7.08 -16.23 17.80
CA ASP A 242 -8.25 -17.07 18.10
C ASP A 242 -9.59 -16.41 17.73
N SER A 243 -9.60 -15.12 17.36
CA SER A 243 -10.82 -14.40 17.01
C SER A 243 -11.36 -14.73 15.61
N GLN A 244 -12.64 -14.44 15.37
CA GLN A 244 -13.26 -14.54 14.04
C GLN A 244 -12.89 -13.32 13.18
N ASP A 245 -11.62 -13.26 12.79
CA ASP A 245 -11.05 -12.17 12.02
C ASP A 245 -10.38 -12.67 10.72
N PHE A 246 -10.47 -11.89 9.64
CA PHE A 246 -9.94 -12.27 8.34
C PHE A 246 -8.42 -12.42 8.35
N ALA A 247 -7.69 -11.46 8.93
CA ALA A 247 -6.24 -11.52 9.03
C ALA A 247 -5.81 -12.71 9.90
N SER A 248 -6.50 -12.95 11.01
CA SER A 248 -6.26 -14.14 11.85
C SER A 248 -6.56 -15.44 11.13
N GLN A 249 -7.58 -15.48 10.27
CA GLN A 249 -7.89 -16.65 9.45
C GLN A 249 -6.77 -16.93 8.44
N VAL A 250 -6.16 -15.91 7.83
CA VAL A 250 -4.99 -16.08 6.94
C VAL A 250 -3.84 -16.77 7.67
N VAL A 251 -3.56 -16.39 8.91
CA VAL A 251 -2.50 -17.03 9.71
C VAL A 251 -2.87 -18.47 10.09
N ARG A 252 -4.09 -18.69 10.59
CA ARG A 252 -4.53 -20.03 11.06
C ARG A 252 -4.60 -21.06 9.93
N GLN A 253 -5.13 -20.66 8.77
CA GLN A 253 -5.24 -21.54 7.61
C GLN A 253 -3.94 -21.60 6.82
N GLN A 254 -3.03 -20.64 7.04
CA GLN A 254 -1.85 -20.40 6.22
C GLN A 254 -2.19 -20.14 4.74
N GLU A 255 -3.43 -19.82 4.41
CA GLU A 255 -3.90 -19.59 3.05
C GLU A 255 -4.36 -18.15 2.90
N GLU A 256 -4.26 -17.63 1.69
CA GLU A 256 -4.82 -16.34 1.36
C GLU A 256 -6.35 -16.36 1.30
N ILE A 257 -6.94 -15.23 1.63
CA ILE A 257 -8.38 -15.02 1.61
C ILE A 257 -8.70 -13.96 0.57
N ASN A 258 -9.64 -14.24 -0.31
CA ASN A 258 -10.17 -13.28 -1.26
C ASN A 258 -11.70 -13.28 -1.19
N ILE A 259 -12.27 -12.24 -0.60
CA ILE A 259 -13.73 -12.06 -0.48
C ILE A 259 -14.12 -10.92 -1.40
N ALA A 260 -14.77 -11.29 -2.51
CA ALA A 260 -15.21 -10.35 -3.52
C ALA A 260 -16.33 -9.41 -3.04
N ALA A 261 -17.22 -9.90 -2.19
CA ALA A 261 -18.33 -9.15 -1.62
C ALA A 261 -18.61 -9.59 -0.18
N VAL A 262 -18.43 -8.70 0.78
CA VAL A 262 -18.78 -8.92 2.18
C VAL A 262 -20.30 -8.74 2.35
N PRO A 263 -21.02 -9.76 2.86
CA PRO A 263 -22.46 -9.66 3.07
C PRO A 263 -22.80 -8.56 4.10
N PRO A 264 -23.89 -7.79 3.90
CA PRO A 264 -24.30 -6.73 4.84
C PRO A 264 -24.57 -7.25 6.26
N ASP A 265 -25.10 -8.46 6.37
CA ASP A 265 -25.51 -9.06 7.65
C ASP A 265 -24.35 -9.79 8.37
N LYS A 266 -23.16 -9.82 7.75
CA LYS A 266 -22.01 -10.48 8.35
C LYS A 266 -21.55 -9.66 9.56
N LYS A 267 -21.57 -10.29 10.73
CA LYS A 267 -20.97 -9.70 11.94
C LYS A 267 -19.46 -9.56 11.71
N LEU A 268 -19.02 -8.34 11.46
CA LEU A 268 -17.61 -8.00 11.31
C LEU A 268 -16.99 -7.69 12.68
N PRO A 269 -15.70 -8.04 12.88
CA PRO A 269 -14.91 -7.49 13.98
C PRO A 269 -15.04 -5.97 14.05
N LYS A 270 -15.11 -5.42 15.27
CA LYS A 270 -15.28 -3.97 15.52
C LYS A 270 -14.31 -3.11 14.73
N ARG A 271 -13.05 -3.55 14.62
CA ARG A 271 -12.02 -2.82 13.87
C ARG A 271 -12.40 -2.58 12.39
N TYR A 272 -13.01 -3.56 11.73
CA TYR A 272 -13.48 -3.39 10.35
C TYR A 272 -14.80 -2.60 10.27
N ALA A 273 -15.68 -2.76 11.24
CA ALA A 273 -16.99 -2.13 11.24
C ALA A 273 -16.95 -0.63 11.63
N GLU A 274 -16.14 -0.28 12.62
CA GLU A 274 -16.13 1.03 13.26
C GLU A 274 -14.89 1.87 12.90
N HIS A 275 -13.76 1.24 12.55
CA HIS A 275 -12.48 1.95 12.42
C HIS A 275 -11.84 1.95 11.02
N LEU A 276 -12.51 1.40 10.00
CA LEU A 276 -12.11 1.63 8.60
C LEU A 276 -12.66 2.97 8.12
N ARG A 277 -11.89 3.71 7.31
CA ARG A 277 -12.35 4.98 6.70
C ARG A 277 -13.58 4.79 5.82
N THR A 278 -13.69 3.63 5.18
CA THR A 278 -14.84 3.27 4.36
C THR A 278 -15.39 1.90 4.76
N PRO A 279 -16.72 1.68 4.73
CA PRO A 279 -17.30 0.38 5.05
C PRO A 279 -16.70 -0.73 4.20
N LEU A 280 -16.38 -1.87 4.82
CA LEU A 280 -15.77 -3.00 4.14
C LEU A 280 -16.74 -3.65 3.14
N ARG A 281 -16.32 -3.75 1.88
CA ARG A 281 -17.05 -4.36 0.75
C ARG A 281 -16.31 -5.54 0.14
N SER A 282 -15.00 -5.45 -0.01
CA SER A 282 -14.16 -6.56 -0.49
C SER A 282 -12.85 -6.58 0.28
N ILE A 283 -12.23 -7.75 0.40
CA ILE A 283 -10.97 -7.89 1.13
C ILE A 283 -10.12 -8.98 0.50
N LEU A 284 -8.82 -8.71 0.39
CA LEU A 284 -7.81 -9.68 -0.01
C LEU A 284 -6.69 -9.66 1.03
N GLY A 285 -6.46 -10.80 1.67
CA GLY A 285 -5.39 -10.97 2.66
C GLY A 285 -4.45 -12.09 2.22
N VAL A 286 -3.15 -11.82 2.19
CA VAL A 286 -2.11 -12.81 1.87
C VAL A 286 -1.13 -12.98 3.04
N PRO A 287 -0.65 -14.20 3.30
CA PRO A 287 0.33 -14.41 4.36
C PRO A 287 1.70 -13.86 3.94
N ILE A 288 2.42 -13.30 4.90
CA ILE A 288 3.84 -12.97 4.78
C ILE A 288 4.60 -14.10 5.44
N ARG A 289 5.36 -14.86 4.65
CA ARG A 289 6.00 -16.10 5.10
C ARG A 289 7.51 -15.96 5.14
N HIS A 290 8.11 -16.38 6.25
CA HIS A 290 9.55 -16.60 6.34
C HIS A 290 9.79 -18.10 6.49
N GLU A 291 10.51 -18.68 5.54
CA GLU A 291 10.67 -20.14 5.41
C GLU A 291 9.30 -20.85 5.33
N LYS A 292 8.87 -21.53 6.40
CA LYS A 292 7.59 -22.24 6.49
C LYS A 292 6.59 -21.59 7.44
N GLU A 293 6.98 -20.51 8.12
CA GLU A 293 6.15 -19.87 9.13
C GLU A 293 5.55 -18.56 8.62
N VAL A 294 4.30 -18.30 9.00
CA VAL A 294 3.64 -17.02 8.75
C VAL A 294 4.09 -16.02 9.81
N ILE A 295 4.85 -15.01 9.40
CA ILE A 295 5.38 -13.96 10.28
C ILE A 295 4.55 -12.67 10.25
N GLY A 296 3.54 -12.61 9.39
CA GLY A 296 2.69 -11.44 9.21
C GLY A 296 1.61 -11.65 8.16
N VAL A 297 0.81 -10.62 7.93
CA VAL A 297 -0.26 -10.61 6.93
C VAL A 297 -0.24 -9.28 6.19
N LEU A 298 -0.39 -9.33 4.86
CA LEU A 298 -0.63 -8.16 4.04
C LEU A 298 -2.09 -8.18 3.59
N GLU A 299 -2.83 -7.14 3.95
CA GLU A 299 -4.27 -7.06 3.75
C GLU A 299 -4.64 -5.80 2.97
N VAL A 300 -5.48 -5.94 1.95
CA VAL A 300 -5.99 -4.83 1.15
C VAL A 300 -7.51 -4.83 1.13
N TYR A 301 -8.09 -3.64 1.20
CA TYR A 301 -9.54 -3.44 1.32
C TYR A 301 -10.09 -2.80 0.06
N ASN A 302 -11.34 -3.13 -0.25
CA ASN A 302 -12.21 -2.36 -1.13
C ASN A 302 -11.58 -2.06 -2.49
N LYS A 303 -11.69 -3.01 -3.41
CA LYS A 303 -11.19 -2.85 -4.78
C LYS A 303 -11.89 -1.65 -5.43
N LEU A 304 -11.12 -0.80 -6.09
CA LEU A 304 -11.57 0.36 -6.86
C LEU A 304 -11.65 0.04 -8.35
N HIS A 305 -12.60 0.66 -9.05
CA HIS A 305 -12.74 0.62 -10.51
C HIS A 305 -13.30 1.94 -11.04
N LYS A 306 -12.53 2.64 -11.89
CA LYS A 306 -12.78 3.89 -12.65
C LYS A 306 -13.57 5.04 -11.96
N ASP A 307 -14.72 4.77 -11.34
CA ASP A 307 -15.65 5.74 -10.72
C ASP A 307 -16.16 5.32 -9.32
N GLY A 308 -15.54 4.32 -8.68
CA GLY A 308 -15.92 3.92 -7.31
C GLY A 308 -15.48 2.52 -6.92
N LEU A 309 -16.24 1.89 -6.03
CA LEU A 309 -15.98 0.53 -5.54
C LEU A 309 -16.36 -0.52 -6.60
N SER A 310 -15.47 -1.48 -6.83
CA SER A 310 -15.68 -2.64 -7.70
C SER A 310 -16.69 -3.61 -7.09
N ARG A 311 -17.63 -4.08 -7.91
CA ARG A 311 -18.59 -5.13 -7.51
C ARG A 311 -18.01 -6.55 -7.55
N LEU A 312 -16.93 -6.75 -8.31
CA LEU A 312 -16.28 -8.05 -8.51
C LEU A 312 -15.17 -8.32 -7.49
N GLY A 313 -14.82 -7.32 -6.67
CA GLY A 313 -13.70 -7.41 -5.73
C GLY A 313 -12.34 -7.56 -6.43
N PHE A 314 -11.39 -8.20 -5.74
CA PHE A 314 -10.01 -8.40 -6.22
C PHE A 314 -9.91 -9.59 -7.18
N SER A 315 -9.22 -9.42 -8.29
CA SER A 315 -9.05 -10.48 -9.30
C SER A 315 -7.99 -11.51 -8.89
N ARG A 316 -7.91 -12.63 -9.63
CA ARG A 316 -6.84 -13.62 -9.41
C ARG A 316 -5.46 -13.04 -9.70
N GLU A 317 -5.36 -12.13 -10.65
CA GLU A 317 -4.12 -11.41 -10.95
C GLU A 317 -3.72 -10.49 -9.79
N ASP A 318 -4.68 -9.81 -9.15
CA ASP A 318 -4.40 -9.00 -7.95
C ASP A 318 -3.85 -9.88 -6.81
N GLN A 319 -4.45 -11.05 -6.61
CA GLN A 319 -4.04 -12.05 -5.63
C GLN A 319 -2.63 -12.59 -5.90
N GLN A 320 -2.29 -12.91 -7.16
CA GLN A 320 -0.94 -13.33 -7.55
C GLN A 320 0.10 -12.23 -7.33
N VAL A 321 -0.23 -10.99 -7.70
CA VAL A 321 0.66 -9.84 -7.51
C VAL A 321 0.92 -9.60 -6.03
N LEU A 322 -0.13 -9.59 -5.20
CA LEU A 322 0.00 -9.35 -3.76
C LEU A 322 0.78 -10.47 -3.07
N ARG A 323 0.58 -11.73 -3.48
CA ARG A 323 1.35 -12.88 -3.00
C ARG A 323 2.84 -12.75 -3.36
N GLY A 324 3.16 -12.41 -4.60
CA GLY A 324 4.55 -12.20 -5.01
C GLY A 324 5.21 -11.08 -4.19
N LEU A 325 4.50 -9.96 -3.97
CA LEU A 325 5.00 -8.87 -3.14
C LEU A 325 5.18 -9.28 -1.67
N SER A 326 4.30 -10.12 -1.11
CA SER A 326 4.41 -10.56 0.29
C SER A 326 5.68 -11.39 0.53
N GLU A 327 6.13 -12.18 -0.45
CA GLU A 327 7.40 -12.90 -0.40
C GLU A 327 8.60 -11.94 -0.34
N HIS A 328 8.61 -10.88 -1.17
CA HIS A 328 9.67 -9.88 -1.15
C HIS A 328 9.65 -9.03 0.12
N ILE A 329 8.47 -8.70 0.64
CA ILE A 329 8.36 -7.98 1.91
C ILE A 329 8.88 -8.85 3.06
N SER A 330 8.64 -10.16 3.05
CA SER A 330 9.24 -11.07 4.04
C SER A 330 10.77 -10.97 4.06
N LEU A 331 11.42 -10.97 2.89
CA LEU A 331 12.87 -10.78 2.79
C LEU A 331 13.33 -9.45 3.39
N ALA A 332 12.60 -8.36 3.13
CA ALA A 332 12.91 -7.06 3.72
C ALA A 332 12.70 -7.05 5.24
N MET A 333 11.63 -7.66 5.75
CA MET A 333 11.40 -7.79 7.20
C MET A 333 12.54 -8.55 7.88
N THR A 334 13.05 -9.62 7.25
CA THR A 334 14.21 -10.36 7.73
C THR A 334 15.48 -9.51 7.66
N LYS A 335 15.74 -8.83 6.54
CA LYS A 335 16.88 -7.90 6.39
C LYS A 335 16.89 -6.82 7.46
N LEU A 336 15.73 -6.23 7.74
CA LEU A 336 15.53 -5.21 8.75
C LEU A 336 15.48 -5.77 10.18
N ASN A 337 15.61 -7.09 10.33
CA ASN A 337 15.50 -7.81 11.59
C ASN A 337 14.24 -7.44 12.40
N LEU A 338 13.11 -7.19 11.74
CA LEU A 338 11.83 -6.87 12.42
C LEU A 338 11.27 -8.06 13.20
N ILE A 339 11.84 -9.24 12.97
CA ILE A 339 11.62 -10.42 13.79
C ILE A 339 12.36 -10.29 15.13
N GLN A 340 13.54 -9.67 15.16
CA GLN A 340 14.36 -9.57 16.37
C GLN A 340 14.19 -8.26 17.12
N TYR A 341 13.99 -7.15 16.40
CA TYR A 341 13.99 -5.80 16.96
C TYR A 341 12.65 -5.09 16.73
N ASP A 342 12.28 -4.24 17.69
CA ASP A 342 11.12 -3.37 17.61
C ASP A 342 11.31 -2.33 16.52
N ALA A 343 10.31 -2.25 15.64
CA ALA A 343 10.30 -1.40 14.45
C ALA A 343 10.53 0.09 14.73
N LEU A 344 10.03 0.57 15.87
CA LEU A 344 10.14 1.99 16.23
C LEU A 344 11.50 2.29 16.86
N THR A 345 11.94 1.47 17.80
CA THR A 345 13.07 1.79 18.70
C THR A 345 14.39 1.13 18.32
N GLY A 346 14.38 0.09 17.47
CA GLY A 346 15.58 -0.64 17.04
C GLY A 346 16.25 -1.47 18.14
N ILE A 347 15.60 -1.64 19.30
CA ILE A 347 16.02 -2.55 20.39
C ILE A 347 15.21 -3.85 20.32
N LEU A 348 15.58 -4.88 21.10
CA LEU A 348 14.98 -6.21 20.94
C LEU A 348 13.47 -6.22 21.18
N ARG A 349 12.76 -7.16 20.54
CA ARG A 349 11.39 -7.55 20.93
C ARG A 349 11.44 -8.53 22.11
N PRO A 350 10.34 -8.72 22.86
CA PRO A 350 10.32 -9.56 24.06
C PRO A 350 10.75 -11.01 23.82
N ASP A 351 10.23 -11.65 22.77
CA ASP A 351 10.52 -13.05 22.47
C ASP A 351 12.01 -13.31 22.13
N PRO A 352 12.61 -12.59 21.16
CA PRO A 352 14.05 -12.66 20.89
C PRO A 352 14.92 -12.33 22.11
N PHE A 353 14.46 -11.43 22.98
CA PHE A 353 15.17 -11.10 24.21
C PHE A 353 15.23 -12.31 25.16
N PHE A 354 14.10 -12.97 25.43
CA PHE A 354 14.11 -14.15 26.31
C PHE A 354 14.95 -15.29 25.74
N GLU A 355 14.91 -15.51 24.42
CA GLU A 355 15.76 -16.50 23.76
C GLU A 355 17.25 -16.18 23.93
N LYS A 356 17.64 -14.91 23.72
CA LYS A 356 19.03 -14.46 23.93
C LYS A 356 19.46 -14.59 25.39
N VAL A 357 18.58 -14.33 26.36
CA VAL A 357 18.86 -14.55 27.79
C VAL A 357 19.16 -16.03 28.06
N ILE A 358 18.29 -16.95 27.59
CA ILE A 358 18.49 -18.40 27.76
C ILE A 358 19.80 -18.85 27.13
N GLN A 359 20.07 -18.42 25.89
CA GLN A 359 21.32 -18.73 25.19
C GLN A 359 22.55 -18.23 25.96
N LYS A 360 22.50 -17.00 26.47
CA LYS A 360 23.62 -16.38 27.19
C LYS A 360 23.92 -17.11 28.50
N ILE A 361 22.89 -17.43 29.28
CA ILE A 361 23.01 -18.22 30.51
C ILE A 361 23.56 -19.62 30.21
N SER A 362 23.04 -20.29 29.18
CA SER A 362 23.51 -21.62 28.77
C SER A 362 24.98 -21.62 28.35
N LEU A 363 25.42 -20.60 27.60
CA LEU A 363 26.80 -20.45 27.17
C LEU A 363 27.76 -20.20 28.34
N GLN A 364 27.36 -19.37 29.31
CA GLN A 364 28.17 -19.08 30.49
C GLN A 364 28.28 -20.30 31.43
N SER A 365 27.18 -21.04 31.60
CA SER A 365 27.18 -22.33 32.34
C SER A 365 28.15 -23.35 31.72
N LYS A 366 28.12 -23.53 30.38
CA LYS A 366 29.04 -24.45 29.67
C LYS A 366 30.52 -24.09 29.82
N ARG A 367 30.85 -22.80 30.03
CA ARG A 367 32.23 -22.32 30.20
C ARG A 367 32.77 -22.53 31.61
N ARG A 368 32.00 -23.11 32.54
CA ARG A 368 32.33 -23.26 33.98
C ARG A 368 32.82 -21.96 34.63
N GLN A 369 32.41 -20.82 34.07
CA GLN A 369 32.53 -19.55 34.79
C GLN A 369 31.54 -19.62 35.95
N GLU A 370 31.85 -18.95 37.06
CA GLU A 370 30.85 -18.76 38.12
C GLU A 370 29.56 -18.30 37.45
N THR A 371 28.49 -19.07 37.59
CA THR A 371 27.13 -18.68 37.20
C THR A 371 26.72 -17.55 38.13
N GLY A 372 27.28 -16.38 37.84
CA GLY A 372 27.17 -15.15 38.62
C GLY A 372 25.81 -14.51 38.40
N PRO A 373 25.39 -13.63 39.32
CA PRO A 373 23.98 -13.31 39.42
C PRO A 373 23.60 -12.34 38.32
N TYR A 374 22.48 -12.67 37.70
CA TYR A 374 21.85 -11.84 36.70
C TYR A 374 20.75 -11.04 37.38
N ALA A 375 20.53 -9.82 36.92
CA ALA A 375 19.38 -9.04 37.33
C ALA A 375 18.42 -8.87 36.17
N MET A 376 17.13 -8.88 36.48
CA MET A 376 16.07 -8.46 35.58
C MET A 376 15.54 -7.11 36.06
N VAL A 377 15.41 -6.15 35.16
CA VAL A 377 14.93 -4.80 35.49
C VAL A 377 13.79 -4.43 34.55
N MET A 378 12.65 -4.03 35.11
CA MET A 378 11.55 -3.45 34.36
C MET A 378 11.57 -1.93 34.53
N GLY A 379 11.54 -1.18 33.44
CA GLY A 379 11.50 0.28 33.45
C GLY A 379 10.31 0.81 32.65
N ASP A 380 9.78 1.96 33.05
CA ASP A 380 8.66 2.60 32.35
C ASP A 380 8.73 4.12 32.40
N VAL A 381 8.27 4.76 31.32
CA VAL A 381 8.27 6.22 31.15
C VAL A 381 7.16 6.87 31.98
N ASP A 382 7.59 7.69 32.94
CA ASP A 382 6.66 8.39 33.81
C ASP A 382 5.82 9.39 33.01
N TRP A 383 4.49 9.30 33.15
CA TRP A 383 3.55 10.24 32.54
C TRP A 383 3.59 10.25 31.00
N PHE A 384 3.94 9.14 30.35
CA PHE A 384 4.00 9.07 28.88
C PHE A 384 2.66 9.36 28.21
N LYS A 385 1.53 8.90 28.80
CA LYS A 385 0.19 9.25 28.31
C LYS A 385 -0.02 10.77 28.27
N HIS A 386 0.36 11.49 29.32
CA HIS A 386 0.25 12.96 29.37
C HIS A 386 1.07 13.63 28.26
N TYR A 387 2.28 13.14 28.00
CA TYR A 387 3.11 13.63 26.89
C TYR A 387 2.41 13.46 25.54
N ASN A 388 1.86 12.27 25.27
CA ASN A 388 1.18 11.97 24.01
C ASN A 388 -0.10 12.79 23.83
N ASP A 389 -0.93 12.88 24.87
CA ASP A 389 -2.20 13.60 24.85
C ASP A 389 -1.97 15.09 24.52
N ARG A 390 -0.82 15.65 24.92
CA ARG A 390 -0.46 17.05 24.67
C ARG A 390 0.24 17.28 23.34
N ASN A 391 1.23 16.45 22.99
CA ASN A 391 2.15 16.71 21.88
C ASN A 391 1.82 15.90 20.62
N GLY A 392 0.78 15.07 20.68
CA GLY A 392 0.44 14.14 19.63
C GLY A 392 1.38 12.93 19.60
N HIS A 393 0.90 11.86 19.01
CA HIS A 393 1.61 10.59 19.09
C HIS A 393 2.91 10.52 18.27
N GLU A 394 3.01 11.29 17.19
CA GLU A 394 4.27 11.39 16.43
C GLU A 394 5.41 11.95 17.27
N ALA A 395 5.12 12.90 18.17
CA ALA A 395 6.10 13.39 19.14
C ALA A 395 6.49 12.27 20.13
N GLY A 396 5.52 11.48 20.61
CA GLY A 396 5.79 10.31 21.44
C GLY A 396 6.68 9.27 20.77
N ASN A 397 6.42 8.99 19.49
CA ASN A 397 7.24 8.07 18.70
C ASN A 397 8.69 8.57 18.57
N LYS A 398 8.89 9.88 18.35
CA LYS A 398 10.23 10.51 18.34
C LYS A 398 10.92 10.41 19.70
N LEU A 399 10.19 10.67 20.78
CA LEU A 399 10.70 10.55 22.15
C LEU A 399 11.17 9.13 22.44
N LEU A 400 10.37 8.11 22.12
CA LEU A 400 10.73 6.71 22.38
C LEU A 400 11.96 6.26 21.59
N ARG A 401 12.15 6.74 20.35
CA ARG A 401 13.38 6.53 19.58
C ARG A 401 14.60 7.09 20.29
N LYS A 402 14.51 8.35 20.76
CA LYS A 402 15.58 9.03 21.49
C LYS A 402 15.88 8.31 22.80
N LEU A 403 14.84 7.90 23.53
CA LEU A 403 14.95 7.19 24.80
C LEU A 403 15.65 5.83 24.65
N ALA A 404 15.26 5.04 23.65
CA ALA A 404 15.90 3.76 23.38
C ALA A 404 17.41 3.91 23.14
N GLY A 405 17.84 4.99 22.47
CA GLY A 405 19.25 5.34 22.33
C GLY A 405 19.94 5.63 23.66
N VAL A 406 19.30 6.40 24.55
CA VAL A 406 19.82 6.70 25.90
C VAL A 406 19.96 5.43 26.73
N LEU A 407 18.93 4.57 26.72
CA LEU A 407 18.93 3.31 27.47
C LEU A 407 20.03 2.36 26.97
N LYS A 408 20.19 2.23 25.64
CA LYS A 408 21.25 1.42 25.03
C LYS A 408 22.65 1.91 25.38
N LEU A 409 22.87 3.23 25.45
CA LEU A 409 24.14 3.82 25.88
C LEU A 409 24.38 3.71 27.40
N SER A 410 23.35 3.40 28.18
CA SER A 410 23.42 3.32 29.64
C SER A 410 23.76 1.92 30.17
N ILE A 411 23.82 0.92 29.30
CA ILE A 411 24.12 -0.48 29.62
C ILE A 411 25.40 -0.96 28.95
N ARG A 412 25.97 -2.08 29.43
CA ARG A 412 27.18 -2.68 28.84
C ARG A 412 26.83 -3.45 27.56
N GLU A 413 27.83 -3.73 26.74
CA GLU A 413 27.66 -4.57 25.54
C GLU A 413 27.12 -5.98 25.86
N ASP A 414 27.46 -6.48 27.05
CA ASP A 414 26.98 -7.77 27.53
C ASP A 414 25.56 -7.75 28.12
N ASP A 415 24.99 -6.58 28.38
CA ASP A 415 23.62 -6.49 28.88
C ASP A 415 22.63 -6.54 27.72
N LEU A 416 21.41 -7.02 27.97
CA LEU A 416 20.35 -7.04 26.97
C LEU A 416 19.27 -6.02 27.33
N LEU A 417 18.67 -5.43 26.30
CA LEU A 417 17.57 -4.48 26.40
C LEU A 417 16.52 -4.82 25.35
N CYS A 418 15.26 -4.91 25.78
CA CYS A 418 14.13 -5.03 24.90
C CYS A 418 13.04 -4.02 25.24
N ARG A 419 12.23 -3.71 24.24
CA ARG A 419 10.97 -2.99 24.45
C ARG A 419 9.92 -4.02 24.83
N TYR A 420 9.53 -4.03 26.10
CA TYR A 420 8.63 -5.04 26.63
C TYR A 420 7.17 -4.76 26.27
N GLY A 421 6.79 -3.49 26.36
CA GLY A 421 5.44 -3.00 26.09
C GLY A 421 5.47 -1.70 25.30
N GLY A 422 4.59 -0.76 25.63
CA GLY A 422 4.51 0.51 24.91
C GLY A 422 5.50 1.56 25.30
N GLU A 423 5.53 1.83 26.58
CA GLU A 423 6.49 2.70 27.23
C GLU A 423 7.37 1.93 28.21
N GLU A 424 7.31 0.60 28.15
CA GLU A 424 7.97 -0.34 29.06
C GLU A 424 9.20 -0.98 28.41
N PHE A 425 10.28 -1.07 29.18
CA PHE A 425 11.59 -1.57 28.76
C PHE A 425 12.08 -2.60 29.77
N LEU A 426 12.54 -3.75 29.28
CA LEU A 426 13.05 -4.83 30.10
C LEU A 426 14.56 -5.00 29.84
N PHE A 427 15.32 -5.09 30.93
CA PHE A 427 16.77 -5.23 30.90
C PHE A 427 17.18 -6.55 31.55
N PHE A 428 18.16 -7.19 30.95
CA PHE A 428 18.88 -8.30 31.56
C PHE A 428 20.33 -7.85 31.80
N LEU A 429 20.69 -7.67 33.06
CA LEU A 429 22.00 -7.21 33.47
C LEU A 429 22.88 -8.39 33.87
N THR A 430 24.10 -8.39 33.37
CA THR A 430 25.09 -9.45 33.57
C THR A 430 26.20 -9.02 34.52
N GLY A 431 26.77 -9.98 35.26
CA GLY A 431 27.87 -9.71 36.19
C GLY A 431 27.45 -8.82 37.36
N VAL A 432 26.29 -9.09 37.95
CA VAL A 432 25.73 -8.32 39.06
C VAL A 432 25.70 -9.18 40.31
N HIS A 433 26.57 -8.95 41.28
CA HIS A 433 26.83 -9.89 42.37
C HIS A 433 25.78 -9.83 43.51
N SER A 434 25.05 -8.73 43.60
CA SER A 434 24.07 -8.44 44.65
C SER A 434 22.89 -7.61 44.12
N LEU A 435 21.77 -7.62 44.87
CA LEU A 435 20.59 -6.81 44.53
C LEU A 435 20.92 -5.32 44.62
N GLU A 436 21.82 -4.96 45.53
CA GLU A 436 22.32 -3.60 45.70
C GLU A 436 23.09 -3.13 44.46
N GLU A 437 24.00 -3.95 43.93
CA GLU A 437 24.73 -3.63 42.70
C GLU A 437 23.77 -3.47 41.51
N ALA A 438 22.74 -4.33 41.41
CA ALA A 438 21.69 -4.22 40.40
C ALA A 438 20.95 -2.88 40.50
N CYS A 439 20.60 -2.46 41.72
CA CYS A 439 19.94 -1.19 41.96
C CYS A 439 20.84 0.00 41.62
N ILE A 440 22.13 -0.06 41.95
CA ILE A 440 23.11 1.00 41.62
C ILE A 440 23.24 1.18 40.10
N LEU A 441 23.37 0.08 39.36
CA LEU A 441 23.41 0.11 37.89
C LEU A 441 22.11 0.68 37.32
N THR A 442 20.96 0.29 37.86
CA THR A 442 19.65 0.77 37.45
C THR A 442 19.46 2.25 37.75
N GLU A 443 19.93 2.73 38.91
CA GLU A 443 19.88 4.15 39.29
C GLU A 443 20.73 5.02 38.36
N ARG A 444 21.86 4.49 37.88
CA ARG A 444 22.64 5.16 36.82
C ARG A 444 21.83 5.29 35.53
N ILE A 445 21.11 4.25 35.12
CA ILE A 445 20.23 4.30 33.93
C ILE A 445 19.15 5.36 34.14
N ARG A 446 18.49 5.36 35.31
CA ARG A 446 17.47 6.34 35.67
C ARG A 446 17.99 7.78 35.59
N LYS A 447 19.15 8.05 36.18
CA LYS A 447 19.79 9.37 36.14
C LYS A 447 20.18 9.79 34.72
N ASN A 448 20.68 8.88 33.90
CA ASN A 448 21.01 9.20 32.51
C ASN A 448 19.78 9.62 31.70
N VAL A 449 18.61 9.02 31.97
CA VAL A 449 17.34 9.43 31.36
C VAL A 449 16.93 10.80 31.90
N GLU A 450 16.93 11.00 33.22
CA GLU A 450 16.54 12.26 33.87
C GLU A 450 17.43 13.46 33.46
N GLU A 451 18.71 13.22 33.17
CA GLU A 451 19.67 14.26 32.74
C GLU A 451 19.60 14.58 31.24
N MET A 452 18.95 13.73 30.44
CA MET A 452 18.85 13.91 29.00
C MET A 452 17.67 14.83 28.66
N TYR A 453 17.92 15.83 27.82
CA TYR A 453 16.85 16.68 27.30
C TYR A 453 16.01 15.93 26.25
N PHE A 454 14.70 15.88 26.44
CA PHE A 454 13.72 15.44 25.45
C PHE A 454 12.88 16.61 24.97
N ASP A 455 12.54 16.61 23.68
CA ASP A 455 11.78 17.70 23.09
C ASP A 455 10.38 17.75 23.75
N ASN A 456 9.87 18.94 24.06
CA ASN A 456 8.59 19.16 24.77
C ASN A 456 8.53 18.61 26.22
N GLU A 457 9.66 18.28 26.86
CA GLU A 457 9.68 17.80 28.25
C GLU A 457 9.31 18.86 29.29
N GLU A 458 9.42 20.15 28.94
CA GLU A 458 9.07 21.29 29.79
C GLU A 458 7.60 21.27 30.23
N PHE A 459 6.74 20.61 29.46
CA PHE A 459 5.32 20.47 29.75
C PHE A 459 4.99 19.28 30.65
N GLN A 460 5.98 18.47 31.03
CA GLN A 460 5.73 17.37 31.97
C GLN A 460 5.54 17.89 33.40
N PRO A 461 4.90 17.11 34.30
CA PRO A 461 4.65 17.53 35.67
C PRO A 461 5.89 17.99 36.47
N ARG A 462 7.09 17.53 36.07
CA ARG A 462 8.38 17.90 36.67
C ARG A 462 9.27 18.76 35.75
N SER A 463 8.72 19.22 34.63
CA SER A 463 9.44 19.92 33.56
C SER A 463 10.66 19.15 33.01
N ASN A 464 10.63 17.82 33.15
CA ASN A 464 11.59 16.91 32.55
C ASN A 464 10.94 15.54 32.29
N LEU A 465 11.57 14.73 31.43
CA LEU A 465 11.16 13.35 31.22
C LEU A 465 11.87 12.42 32.22
N THR A 466 11.11 11.54 32.89
CA THR A 466 11.67 10.59 33.86
C THR A 466 11.18 9.17 33.63
N MET A 467 11.85 8.21 34.26
CA MET A 467 11.46 6.80 34.26
C MET A 467 11.51 6.24 35.68
N SER A 468 10.60 5.32 35.96
CA SER A 468 10.62 4.50 37.18
C SER A 468 11.09 3.09 36.84
N PHE A 469 11.73 2.41 37.80
CA PHE A 469 12.31 1.08 37.60
C PHE A 469 12.04 0.13 38.76
N GLY A 470 11.83 -1.14 38.44
CA GLY A 470 11.76 -2.26 39.37
C GLY A 470 12.85 -3.29 39.07
N VAL A 471 13.54 -3.78 40.10
CA VAL A 471 14.71 -4.66 39.98
C VAL A 471 14.47 -5.97 40.72
N THR A 472 14.85 -7.10 40.14
CA THR A 472 14.90 -8.41 40.82
C THR A 472 16.15 -9.19 40.40
N LEU A 473 16.56 -10.14 41.23
CA LEU A 473 17.65 -11.06 40.91
C LEU A 473 17.11 -12.40 40.40
N LEU A 474 17.84 -12.99 39.44
CA LEU A 474 17.65 -14.37 39.07
C LEU A 474 18.10 -15.30 40.22
N PRO A 475 17.38 -16.41 40.49
CA PRO A 475 17.80 -17.39 41.49
C PRO A 475 19.21 -17.94 41.23
N LYS A 476 20.07 -17.93 42.25
CA LYS A 476 21.42 -18.54 42.23
C LYS A 476 21.35 -20.06 42.45
N LYS A 477 20.61 -20.81 41.63
CA LYS A 477 20.49 -22.28 41.75
C LYS A 477 20.83 -22.94 40.41
N GLU A 478 21.72 -23.93 40.41
CA GLU A 478 22.08 -24.67 39.19
C GLU A 478 20.85 -25.35 38.55
N ASP A 479 19.96 -25.93 39.35
CA ASP A 479 18.70 -26.54 38.88
C ASP A 479 17.78 -25.54 38.18
N PHE A 480 17.77 -24.28 38.64
CA PHE A 480 17.00 -23.21 38.02
C PHE A 480 17.52 -22.90 36.61
N PHE A 481 18.85 -22.85 36.44
CA PHE A 481 19.44 -22.59 35.13
C PHE A 481 19.32 -23.80 34.18
N ALA A 482 19.33 -25.02 34.71
CA ALA A 482 19.13 -26.24 33.93
C ALA A 482 17.70 -26.38 33.39
N SER A 483 16.72 -25.86 34.11
CA SER A 483 15.29 -25.88 33.72
C SER A 483 14.80 -24.55 33.12
N LEU A 484 15.71 -23.60 32.89
CA LEU A 484 15.36 -22.25 32.47
C LEU A 484 14.68 -22.24 31.10
N ASN A 485 13.45 -21.72 31.09
CA ASN A 485 12.66 -21.56 29.90
C ASN A 485 12.02 -20.16 29.88
N ARG A 486 11.28 -19.87 28.81
CA ARG A 486 10.63 -18.57 28.63
C ARG A 486 9.64 -18.25 29.74
N TYR A 487 8.89 -19.24 30.23
CA TYR A 487 7.91 -19.07 31.29
C TYR A 487 8.55 -18.64 32.62
N GLU A 488 9.67 -19.26 33.01
CA GLU A 488 10.41 -18.86 34.22
C GLU A 488 10.99 -17.45 34.12
N LEU A 489 11.52 -17.05 32.95
CA LEU A 489 12.03 -15.69 32.76
C LEU A 489 10.92 -14.64 32.80
N LYS A 490 9.72 -14.95 32.27
CA LYS A 490 8.56 -14.07 32.37
C LYS A 490 8.07 -13.91 33.81
N LYS A 491 8.10 -14.99 34.60
CA LYS A 491 7.83 -14.91 36.05
C LYS A 491 8.80 -13.96 36.76
N ILE A 492 10.08 -14.01 36.42
CA ILE A 492 11.08 -13.06 36.94
C ILE A 492 10.81 -11.63 36.44
N ALA A 493 10.44 -11.45 35.18
CA ALA A 493 10.06 -10.13 34.65
C ALA A 493 8.85 -9.55 35.40
N ASN A 494 7.87 -10.39 35.77
CA ASN A 494 6.71 -9.99 36.58
C ASN A 494 7.12 -9.57 38.00
N GLU A 495 8.10 -10.22 38.62
CA GLU A 495 8.65 -9.75 39.90
C GLU A 495 9.29 -8.36 39.81
N ALA A 496 10.01 -8.09 38.70
CA ALA A 496 10.52 -6.76 38.42
C ALA A 496 9.39 -5.73 38.20
N ASP A 497 8.31 -6.13 37.51
CA ASP A 497 7.13 -5.28 37.31
C ASP A 497 6.39 -4.96 38.62
N MET A 498 6.28 -5.92 39.54
CA MET A 498 5.75 -5.67 40.88
C MET A 498 6.55 -4.59 41.62
N ALA A 499 7.89 -4.63 41.55
CA ALA A 499 8.73 -3.59 42.11
C ALA A 499 8.57 -2.24 41.38
N LEU A 500 8.41 -2.25 40.05
CA LEU A 500 8.16 -1.05 39.26
C LEU A 500 6.85 -0.37 39.68
N ALA A 501 5.79 -1.15 39.90
CA ALA A 501 4.51 -0.62 40.32
C ALA A 501 4.60 0.08 41.70
N GLU A 502 5.39 -0.44 42.63
CA GLU A 502 5.73 0.26 43.88
C GLU A 502 6.54 1.54 43.61
N ALA A 503 7.52 1.52 42.69
CA ALA A 503 8.28 2.70 42.29
C ALA A 503 7.39 3.82 41.71
N LYS A 504 6.27 3.44 41.08
CA LYS A 504 5.22 4.33 40.57
C LYS A 504 4.18 4.74 41.64
N GLY A 505 4.29 4.26 42.87
CA GLY A 505 3.38 4.58 43.97
C GLY A 505 2.08 3.76 44.01
N LYS A 506 2.00 2.63 43.30
CA LYS A 506 0.86 1.71 43.38
C LYS A 506 1.05 0.75 44.56
N ARG A 507 0.27 0.90 45.64
CA ARG A 507 0.31 0.00 46.80
C ARG A 507 -0.24 -1.39 46.44
N PHE A 508 0.50 -2.44 46.72
CA PHE A 508 -0.02 -3.81 46.78
C PHE A 508 -0.48 -4.14 48.21
N THR A 509 -1.69 -4.69 48.32
CA THR A 509 -2.32 -5.33 49.51
C THR A 509 -2.53 -4.51 50.81
N GLY A 510 -3.80 -4.19 51.09
CA GLY A 510 -4.44 -4.47 52.38
C GLY A 510 -4.20 -3.58 53.61
N GLN A 511 -3.18 -2.72 53.67
CA GLN A 511 -3.01 -1.81 54.82
C GLN A 511 -3.60 -0.42 54.54
N LYS A 512 -4.88 -0.24 54.88
CA LYS A 512 -5.42 1.09 55.19
C LYS A 512 -4.87 1.51 56.56
N ALA A 513 -3.76 2.23 56.58
CA ALA A 513 -3.47 3.10 57.71
C ALA A 513 -4.44 4.30 57.60
N GLN A 514 -5.36 4.42 58.57
CA GLN A 514 -6.19 5.61 58.74
C GLN A 514 -5.29 6.80 59.06
N GLY A 515 -5.43 7.90 58.31
CA GLY A 515 -4.97 9.22 58.76
C GLY A 515 -3.67 9.76 58.17
N GLU A 516 -3.24 9.36 56.98
CA GLU A 516 -2.22 10.13 56.24
C GLU A 516 -2.83 10.66 54.94
N GLU A 517 -2.77 11.98 54.79
CA GLU A 517 -3.06 12.75 53.57
C GLU A 517 -2.38 12.12 52.35
N GLU A 518 -2.96 12.30 51.16
CA GLU A 518 -2.43 11.86 49.86
C GLU A 518 -0.97 12.35 49.69
N LYS A 519 0.01 11.57 50.17
CA LYS A 519 1.42 11.81 49.91
C LYS A 519 1.61 11.73 48.39
N ASP A 520 2.01 12.86 47.81
CA ASP A 520 2.36 13.04 46.41
C ASP A 520 2.92 11.75 45.78
N GLN A 521 2.32 11.31 44.66
CA GLN A 521 2.83 10.19 43.86
C GLN A 521 4.14 10.58 43.18
N VAL A 522 5.23 10.64 43.95
CA VAL A 522 6.56 10.93 43.43
C VAL A 522 7.06 9.67 42.71
N LYS A 523 6.82 9.62 41.39
CA LYS A 523 7.48 8.68 40.45
C LYS A 523 8.98 9.00 40.33
N ASN A 524 9.68 8.38 39.37
CA ASN A 524 11.12 8.53 39.11
C ASN A 524 12.00 7.91 40.21
N LYS A 525 11.78 6.62 40.47
CA LYS A 525 12.44 5.86 41.55
C LYS A 525 12.90 4.49 41.06
N VAL A 526 13.82 3.88 41.81
CA VAL A 526 14.20 2.47 41.69
C VAL A 526 13.70 1.73 42.93
N CYS A 527 12.95 0.64 42.71
CA CYS A 527 12.52 -0.27 43.76
C CYS A 527 13.04 -1.68 43.47
N ALA A 528 13.20 -2.47 44.52
CA ALA A 528 13.73 -3.82 44.40
C ALA A 528 12.76 -4.86 44.98
N TYR A 529 12.57 -5.95 44.25
CA TYR A 529 11.87 -7.13 44.69
C TYR A 529 12.86 -8.11 45.32
N GLN A 530 12.60 -8.53 46.56
CA GLN A 530 13.42 -9.51 47.26
C GLN A 530 12.58 -10.71 47.69
N ARG A 531 13.01 -11.91 47.29
CA ARG A 531 12.47 -13.18 47.81
C ARG A 531 13.12 -13.44 49.16
N GLU A 532 12.35 -13.47 50.24
CA GLU A 532 12.88 -13.88 51.55
C GLU A 532 12.96 -15.42 51.65
N PHE A 533 14.06 -15.92 52.20
CA PHE A 533 14.11 -17.23 52.86
C PHE A 533 13.74 -17.00 54.33
N PHE A 534 12.44 -16.90 54.64
CA PHE A 534 12.01 -17.06 56.03
C PHE A 534 11.76 -18.53 56.30
N ASP A 535 12.26 -18.99 57.44
CA ASP A 535 11.95 -20.30 58.01
C ASP A 535 10.45 -20.59 57.93
N ARG A 536 10.15 -21.87 57.73
CA ARG A 536 8.81 -22.45 57.55
C ARG A 536 7.79 -21.81 58.49
N GLU A 537 7.01 -20.83 58.03
CA GLU A 537 5.59 -20.61 58.39
C GLU A 537 4.91 -19.32 57.87
N LYS A 538 5.60 -18.38 57.20
CA LYS A 538 4.91 -17.29 56.46
C LYS A 538 5.61 -16.95 55.14
N GLN A 539 4.98 -17.30 54.01
CA GLN A 539 5.41 -16.87 52.67
C GLN A 539 4.87 -15.46 52.39
N GLY A 540 5.75 -14.47 52.26
CA GLY A 540 5.40 -13.13 51.78
C GLY A 540 6.58 -12.51 51.04
N ALA A 541 6.34 -11.93 49.87
CA ALA A 541 7.34 -11.16 49.13
C ALA A 541 7.49 -9.77 49.76
N VAL A 542 8.72 -9.26 49.85
CA VAL A 542 8.99 -7.92 50.39
C VAL A 542 9.56 -7.03 49.28
N ILE A 543 8.85 -5.95 48.96
CA ILE A 543 9.31 -4.91 48.05
C ILE A 543 9.92 -3.80 48.91
N ARG A 544 11.17 -3.41 48.63
CA ARG A 544 11.86 -2.35 49.36
C ARG A 544 12.18 -1.20 48.40
N PRO A 545 11.86 0.06 48.74
CA PRO A 545 12.40 1.20 48.01
C PRO A 545 13.92 1.19 48.19
N PHE A 546 14.66 1.43 47.11
CA PHE A 546 16.10 1.59 47.20
C PHE A 546 16.38 2.86 48.03
N ARG A 547 16.92 2.71 49.25
CA ARG A 547 17.26 3.84 50.10
C ARG A 547 18.55 4.49 49.61
N HIS A 548 18.46 5.79 49.37
CA HIS A 548 19.49 6.68 48.83
C HIS A 548 20.69 6.93 49.79
N GLU A 549 20.80 6.20 50.90
CA GLU A 549 21.78 6.45 51.98
C GLU A 549 23.24 6.18 51.55
N PHE A 550 23.47 5.56 50.39
CA PHE A 550 24.81 5.39 49.80
C PHE A 550 25.06 6.22 48.53
N PHE A 551 24.14 7.15 48.23
CA PHE A 551 24.32 8.13 47.18
C PHE A 551 24.10 9.50 47.80
N GLU A 552 25.09 10.00 48.53
CA GLU A 552 25.33 11.44 48.44
C GLU A 552 25.43 11.74 46.95
N GLU A 553 24.54 12.59 46.48
CA GLU A 553 24.74 13.29 45.23
C GLU A 553 26.16 13.86 45.30
N LYS A 554 27.15 13.27 44.59
CA LYS A 554 28.48 13.89 44.43
C LYS A 554 28.39 15.13 43.53
N ARG A 555 27.27 15.84 43.57
CA ARG A 555 27.13 17.21 43.17
C ARG A 555 27.04 17.97 44.47
N THR A 556 28.16 18.52 44.86
CA THR A 556 28.28 19.28 46.10
C THR A 556 27.45 20.57 46.06
N PHE A 557 26.94 20.98 44.89
CA PHE A 557 26.42 22.32 44.66
C PHE A 557 25.26 22.41 43.62
N PRO A 558 24.23 23.23 43.90
CA PRO A 558 23.10 23.48 42.99
C PRO A 558 23.51 24.25 41.72
N ARG A 559 22.81 24.02 40.61
CA ARG A 559 23.02 24.71 39.32
C ARG A 559 21.99 25.81 39.11
N HIS A 560 22.46 26.94 38.58
CA HIS A 560 21.65 28.10 38.26
C HIS A 560 21.82 28.45 36.78
N TYR A 561 20.72 28.78 36.10
CA TYR A 561 20.72 29.19 34.68
C TYR A 561 21.21 30.63 34.52
N ILE A 562 22.47 30.86 34.87
CA ILE A 562 23.09 32.18 34.84
C ILE A 562 23.86 32.32 33.53
N SER A 563 23.63 33.43 32.82
CA SER A 563 24.39 33.81 31.64
C SER A 563 25.38 34.93 31.98
N THR A 564 26.63 34.55 32.21
CA THR A 564 27.75 35.49 32.38
C THR A 564 28.85 35.24 31.36
N ILE A 565 29.71 36.23 31.15
CA ILE A 565 30.82 36.14 30.20
C ILE A 565 31.89 35.19 30.75
N LEU A 566 32.32 34.25 29.92
CA LEU A 566 33.39 33.31 30.19
C LEU A 566 34.45 33.46 29.09
N LEU A 567 35.70 33.69 29.51
CA LEU A 567 36.86 33.70 28.62
C LEU A 567 37.70 32.46 28.88
N TYR A 568 38.03 31.66 27.86
CA TYR A 568 38.86 30.46 28.02
C TYR A 568 39.97 30.42 26.98
N GLN A 569 41.09 29.77 27.31
CA GLN A 569 42.20 29.62 26.37
C GLN A 569 42.05 28.33 25.56
N GLU A 570 42.15 28.44 24.24
CA GLU A 570 42.15 27.32 23.29
C GLU A 570 43.25 27.55 22.26
N ASN A 571 44.14 26.56 22.08
CA ASN A 571 45.26 26.62 21.13
C ASN A 571 46.13 27.89 21.25
N GLY A 572 46.33 28.39 22.47
CA GLY A 572 47.14 29.59 22.74
C GLY A 572 46.38 30.92 22.66
N HIS A 573 45.13 30.96 22.20
CA HIS A 573 44.32 32.17 22.06
C HIS A 573 43.16 32.21 23.06
N PHE A 574 42.77 33.41 23.49
CA PHE A 574 41.56 33.59 24.30
C PHE A 574 40.31 33.62 23.43
N LYS A 575 39.33 32.79 23.78
CA LYS A 575 37.97 32.81 23.22
C LYS A 575 36.98 33.32 24.26
N VAL A 576 35.92 33.96 23.79
CA VAL A 576 34.86 34.53 24.62
C VAL A 576 33.55 33.82 24.33
N THR A 577 32.85 33.39 25.38
CA THR A 577 31.53 32.80 25.30
C THR A 577 30.68 33.24 26.49
N LYS A 578 29.45 32.73 26.58
CA LYS A 578 28.59 32.90 27.75
C LYS A 578 28.36 31.56 28.44
N THR A 579 28.16 31.63 29.75
CA THR A 579 27.68 30.49 30.52
C THR A 579 26.21 30.22 30.19
N LEU A 580 25.85 28.94 30.17
CA LEU A 580 24.48 28.46 30.08
C LEU A 580 23.93 28.12 31.47
N ASN A 581 24.78 27.53 32.31
CA ASN A 581 24.52 27.34 33.71
C ASN A 581 25.82 27.41 34.51
N LEU A 582 25.68 27.74 35.79
CA LEU A 582 26.78 27.96 36.73
C LEU A 582 26.43 27.32 38.08
N SER A 583 27.39 26.65 38.69
CA SER A 583 27.35 26.20 40.08
C SER A 583 28.71 26.41 40.72
N LEU A 584 28.80 26.21 42.04
CA LEU A 584 30.09 26.18 42.73
C LEU A 584 30.96 24.96 42.35
N GLY A 585 30.40 23.99 41.62
CA GLY A 585 31.12 22.79 41.15
C GLY A 585 31.57 22.86 39.70
N GLY A 586 31.12 23.85 38.94
CA GLY A 586 31.45 23.96 37.53
C GLY A 586 30.51 24.84 36.71
N VAL A 587 30.75 24.85 35.40
CA VAL A 587 30.04 25.70 34.45
C VAL A 587 29.75 24.92 33.16
N LYS A 588 28.60 25.21 32.54
CA LYS A 588 28.28 24.77 31.17
C LYS A 588 28.37 25.97 30.24
N MET A 589 29.01 25.80 29.09
CA MET A 589 29.16 26.84 28.08
C MET A 589 28.88 26.30 26.67
N LEU A 590 28.79 27.23 25.71
CA LEU A 590 28.86 26.93 24.28
C LEU A 590 30.29 27.16 23.77
N SER A 591 30.86 26.17 23.09
CA SER A 591 32.13 26.32 22.36
C SER A 591 31.93 26.09 20.87
N GLU A 592 32.75 26.73 20.04
CA GLU A 592 32.72 26.59 18.57
C GLU A 592 33.42 25.30 18.07
N SER A 593 34.09 24.61 18.97
CA SER A 593 34.94 23.46 18.71
C SER A 593 34.76 22.42 19.80
N LYS A 594 35.02 21.15 19.47
CA LYS A 594 34.94 20.06 20.44
C LYS A 594 36.17 20.10 21.36
N LEU A 595 35.98 20.56 22.59
CA LEU A 595 37.04 20.53 23.59
C LEU A 595 37.27 19.09 24.10
N PRO A 596 38.52 18.60 24.21
CA PRO A 596 38.79 17.23 24.62
C PRO A 596 38.46 17.00 26.10
N SER A 597 37.79 15.89 26.42
CA SER A 597 37.48 15.51 27.80
C SER A 597 38.75 15.26 28.63
N ALA A 598 38.66 15.50 29.94
CA ALA A 598 39.74 15.44 30.92
C ALA A 598 40.89 16.46 30.74
N THR A 599 40.78 17.38 29.77
CA THR A 599 41.78 18.43 29.58
C THR A 599 41.64 19.51 30.66
N PRO A 600 42.73 19.89 31.36
CA PRO A 600 42.73 21.08 32.19
C PRO A 600 42.49 22.32 31.32
N ILE A 601 41.66 23.23 31.80
CA ILE A 601 41.37 24.49 31.13
C ILE A 601 41.41 25.62 32.15
N ASP A 602 42.18 26.64 31.82
CA ASP A 602 42.18 27.91 32.53
C ASP A 602 41.16 28.84 31.85
N PHE A 603 40.32 29.47 32.66
CA PHE A 603 39.29 30.38 32.17
C PHE A 603 38.99 31.48 33.19
N PHE A 604 38.43 32.57 32.72
CA PHE A 604 37.99 33.70 33.51
C PHE A 604 36.48 33.80 33.44
N LEU A 605 35.83 33.95 34.60
CA LEU A 605 34.43 34.35 34.68
C LEU A 605 34.36 35.83 35.00
N VAL A 606 33.59 36.59 34.22
CA VAL A 606 33.28 37.99 34.57
C VAL A 606 32.16 37.96 35.59
N LEU A 607 32.49 38.20 36.85
CA LEU A 607 31.55 38.23 37.96
C LEU A 607 31.34 39.71 38.33
N GLU A 608 30.19 40.25 37.93
CA GLU A 608 29.88 41.70 37.98
C GLU A 608 30.89 42.55 37.20
N ASP A 609 31.72 43.35 37.88
CA ASP A 609 32.70 44.26 37.30
C ASP A 609 34.13 43.68 37.27
N LYS A 610 34.31 42.42 37.68
CA LYS A 610 35.64 41.78 37.82
C LYS A 610 35.76 40.47 37.05
N ALA A 611 36.84 40.33 36.29
CA ALA A 611 37.24 39.06 35.72
C ALA A 611 38.00 38.23 36.76
N THR A 612 37.39 37.12 37.20
CA THR A 612 37.95 36.22 38.21
C THR A 612 38.46 34.97 37.52
N HIS A 613 39.71 34.60 37.81
CA HIS A 613 40.38 33.44 37.22
C HIS A 613 39.95 32.14 37.90
N PHE A 614 39.74 31.07 37.12
CA PHE A 614 39.40 29.75 37.60
C PHE A 614 40.12 28.68 36.79
N LYS A 615 40.37 27.54 37.44
CA LYS A 615 40.91 26.33 36.80
C LYS A 615 39.86 25.23 36.79
N GLY A 616 39.76 24.50 35.69
CA GLY A 616 38.80 23.41 35.55
C GLY A 616 39.28 22.26 34.70
N SER A 617 38.47 21.21 34.63
CA SER A 617 38.63 20.11 33.69
C SER A 617 37.38 19.99 32.83
N VAL A 618 37.55 19.83 31.52
CA VAL A 618 36.45 19.51 30.62
C VAL A 618 35.93 18.11 30.95
N ILE A 619 34.65 17.98 31.30
CA ILE A 619 34.01 16.70 31.61
C ILE A 619 33.34 16.10 30.38
N TYR A 620 32.74 16.95 29.53
CA TYR A 620 32.15 16.55 28.26
C TYR A 620 32.13 17.72 27.28
N SER A 621 32.10 17.42 25.98
CA SER A 621 31.84 18.37 24.88
C SER A 621 31.02 17.69 23.79
N ARG A 622 29.74 18.06 23.64
CA ARG A 622 28.78 17.42 22.70
C ARG A 622 28.20 18.43 21.71
N LYS A 623 27.98 18.03 20.45
CA LYS A 623 27.45 18.91 19.40
C LYS A 623 26.05 19.42 19.81
N ALA A 624 25.81 20.73 19.66
CA ALA A 624 24.63 21.45 20.13
C ALA A 624 23.67 21.89 18.99
N GLY A 625 24.08 21.77 17.71
CA GLY A 625 23.25 22.13 16.55
C GLY A 625 23.92 21.85 15.19
N GLU A 626 23.21 22.11 14.09
CA GLU A 626 23.72 22.02 12.71
C GLU A 626 23.95 23.44 12.14
N GLU A 627 25.24 23.78 11.99
CA GLU A 627 25.85 25.01 11.42
C GLU A 627 25.57 26.38 12.07
N PRO A 628 26.62 27.13 12.47
CA PRO A 628 28.01 26.69 12.66
C PRO A 628 28.10 25.62 13.77
N PRO A 629 29.13 24.74 13.77
CA PRO A 629 29.21 23.64 14.74
C PRO A 629 29.42 24.18 16.16
N GLN A 630 28.35 24.31 16.92
CA GLN A 630 28.40 24.64 18.34
C GLN A 630 28.44 23.36 19.17
N TYR A 631 29.09 23.41 20.33
CA TYR A 631 29.19 22.31 21.29
C TYR A 631 28.77 22.78 22.67
N HIS A 632 27.96 21.98 23.36
CA HIS A 632 27.77 22.10 24.79
C HIS A 632 28.96 21.48 25.51
N THR A 633 29.72 22.32 26.20
CA THR A 633 30.88 21.90 26.99
C THR A 633 30.60 22.10 28.48
N GLY A 634 30.80 21.04 29.27
CA GLY A 634 30.77 21.10 30.71
C GLY A 634 32.17 21.12 31.30
N ILE A 635 32.48 22.12 32.13
CA ILE A 635 33.75 22.27 32.84
C ILE A 635 33.48 22.09 34.34
N ARG A 636 34.22 21.19 34.99
CA ARG A 636 34.23 21.06 36.46
C ARG A 636 35.37 21.89 37.02
N PHE A 637 35.12 22.69 38.06
CA PHE A 637 36.18 23.43 38.73
C PHE A 637 37.16 22.47 39.43
N ARG A 638 38.45 22.78 39.37
CA ARG A 638 39.49 22.15 40.21
C ARG A 638 39.55 22.89 41.55
N GLU A 639 40.44 22.48 42.45
CA GLU A 639 40.63 23.13 43.76
C GLU A 639 40.54 24.66 43.63
N MET A 640 39.50 25.23 44.26
CA MET A 640 39.16 26.65 44.20
C MET A 640 39.59 27.31 45.50
N ALA A 641 40.27 28.45 45.42
CA ALA A 641 40.68 29.17 46.61
C ALA A 641 39.45 29.69 47.38
N ALA A 642 39.53 29.77 48.71
CA ALA A 642 38.43 30.23 49.54
C ALA A 642 37.91 31.65 49.15
N ALA A 643 38.80 32.51 48.68
CA ALA A 643 38.46 33.83 48.18
C ALA A 643 37.63 33.77 46.88
N GLU A 644 38.05 32.95 45.91
CA GLU A 644 37.34 32.75 44.63
C GLU A 644 35.94 32.18 44.85
N ARG A 645 35.84 31.20 45.77
CA ARG A 645 34.58 30.59 46.17
C ARG A 645 33.60 31.62 46.74
N LYS A 646 34.06 32.46 47.66
CA LYS A 646 33.22 33.49 48.28
C LYS A 646 32.70 34.51 47.26
N VAL A 647 33.52 34.88 46.27
CA VAL A 647 33.12 35.79 45.18
C VAL A 647 32.03 35.13 44.33
N LEU A 648 32.20 33.87 43.95
CA LEU A 648 31.22 33.13 43.15
C LEU A 648 29.90 32.90 43.91
N GLU A 649 29.96 32.55 45.20
CA GLU A 649 28.79 32.42 46.08
C GLU A 649 27.99 33.73 46.15
N SER A 650 28.69 34.84 46.38
CA SER A 650 28.06 36.17 46.46
C SER A 650 27.40 36.57 45.15
N TYR A 651 28.05 36.28 44.01
CA TYR A 651 27.52 36.56 42.69
C TYR A 651 26.24 35.76 42.41
N ILE A 652 26.26 34.44 42.64
CA ILE A 652 25.09 33.58 42.43
C ILE A 652 23.92 34.07 43.30
N ALA A 653 24.16 34.37 44.57
CA ALA A 653 23.12 34.89 45.46
C ALA A 653 22.55 36.23 44.98
N ALA A 654 23.40 37.14 44.49
CA ALA A 654 22.98 38.44 43.98
C ALA A 654 22.12 38.31 42.71
N VAL A 655 22.50 37.44 41.78
CA VAL A 655 21.73 37.18 40.55
C VAL A 655 20.35 36.61 40.86
N LEU A 656 20.28 35.59 41.73
CA LEU A 656 19.01 34.98 42.13
C LEU A 656 18.09 35.97 42.86
N LYS A 657 18.67 36.87 43.67
CA LYS A 657 17.89 37.92 44.33
C LYS A 657 17.31 38.91 43.32
N ARG A 658 18.05 39.28 42.26
CA ARG A 658 17.57 40.16 41.18
C ARG A 658 16.47 39.48 40.35
N GLU A 659 16.61 38.19 40.04
CA GLU A 659 15.57 37.43 39.32
C GLU A 659 14.28 37.27 40.15
N ALA A 660 14.38 37.13 41.47
CA ALA A 660 13.21 37.06 42.36
C ALA A 660 12.53 38.42 42.61
N SER A 661 13.15 39.53 42.22
CA SER A 661 12.62 40.90 42.39
C SER A 661 12.25 41.59 41.08
N ALA A 662 12.41 40.91 39.94
CA ALA A 662 11.90 41.27 38.63
C ALA A 662 10.66 40.43 38.31
#